data_AF-A0A915VK86-F1
#
_entry.id   AF-A0A915VK86-F1
#
_cell.length_a   1.000
_cell.length_b   1.000
_cell.length_c   1.000
_cell.angle_alpha   90.00
_cell.angle_beta   90.00
_cell.angle_gamma   90.00
#
_symmetry.space_group_name_H-M   'P 1'
#
loop_
_entity.id
_entity.type
_entity.pdbx_description
1 polymer ?
#
loop_
_entity_poly.entity_id
_entity_poly.type
_entity_poly.pdbx_seq_one_letter_code
_entity_poly.pdbx_strand_id
1 'polypeptide(L)'
;MINDLEYNILKAIRTHKQVTEVYLGFLEFSWEFSLAEYSATCIEAIDLSLLDKAICGLLQVEDSLSLEKIGNILGFNVEDKPNEKKYKDLAEYELLREGIQHLCDFEMIECNDIHFSECRITQTGREYAGKKKKFRTIEEKVFSLFFDVEGGIHKNAKKLFGNKLGSSVEVPLSDSIDYEDEAFVKSFATHQIPGIYDLEKMNSFKDLELKKVNSYQTELIATFLYSIENKQIRLVVYNPSTQEVDKGFTNLFTESPELKKELISDFWRNSSKLNTLSRYKETPKMWRDNILSINKKLNLLVEKKNIKGAKKALNQFRLSENFSQYKLFCFWLPKVIELAKGEVYLSLKSYDRKAILLVKEVIQKISDKDKFLFIDLEVDKDNPYLIEEVLDLKETANSTNNSYVLFADEVECFQLICDVGGKRRVYSEENYRIELMVESKKNYFDLLFVLKTETSIDDLTDEINEIKNDFAEESVSNIISDIQEYMDDYSPSEENDLKDYKLLESCTNKTIPFAKLDNYTKLIEEVEVRKASLLEDVKTIRREILKQKIKDFQSFSASSYRDCQNFRNQIETFKLDCLDSELSLFEELDNLITKQEFSFKLIEHKNTIIICYDIFLNDAQILQKVYAKDKVVLSSNIFKRLESWSELPEYKTIVPRALSEIQNFQKKKRITLNQGKKEVLENKFKTSPFSEILSMGRVYSDRSENPIILTNHPKLIEEARLLGLNTISEKAFNDIISLKNKLGKSKSRNKFKKNKN
;
A
#
# COMPACT_ATOMS: atom_id res chain seq x y z
N MET A 1 24.61 -17.75 -3.98
CA MET A 1 23.47 -17.07 -4.67
C MET A 1 23.95 -16.05 -5.72
N ILE A 2 23.06 -15.24 -6.30
CA ILE A 2 23.17 -14.45 -7.55
C ILE A 2 23.46 -12.97 -7.22
N ASN A 3 24.65 -12.46 -7.51
CA ASN A 3 24.93 -11.03 -7.27
C ASN A 3 23.96 -10.08 -8.02
N ASP A 4 23.87 -8.83 -7.57
CA ASP A 4 22.94 -7.82 -8.11
C ASP A 4 23.00 -7.70 -9.64
N LEU A 5 24.20 -7.74 -10.20
CA LEU A 5 24.42 -7.66 -11.64
C LEU A 5 23.82 -8.88 -12.36
N GLU A 6 24.14 -10.08 -11.89
CA GLU A 6 23.64 -11.33 -12.45
C GLU A 6 22.12 -11.44 -12.28
N TYR A 7 21.54 -10.94 -11.19
CA TYR A 7 20.09 -10.88 -11.01
C TYR A 7 19.44 -10.01 -12.09
N ASN A 8 19.99 -8.83 -12.36
CA ASN A 8 19.49 -7.92 -13.39
C ASN A 8 19.63 -8.51 -14.79
N ILE A 9 20.76 -9.17 -15.08
CA ILE A 9 20.98 -9.92 -16.33
C ILE A 9 19.90 -11.01 -16.47
N LEU A 10 19.74 -11.87 -15.47
CA LEU A 10 18.78 -12.97 -15.49
C LEU A 10 17.34 -12.47 -15.64
N LYS A 11 17.00 -11.36 -14.98
CA LYS A 11 15.69 -10.69 -15.10
C LYS A 11 15.45 -10.21 -16.53
N ALA A 12 16.44 -9.56 -17.16
CA ALA A 12 16.34 -9.06 -18.53
C ALA A 12 16.26 -10.21 -19.55
N ILE A 13 17.10 -11.23 -19.44
CA ILE A 13 17.12 -12.34 -20.41
C ILE A 13 15.94 -13.31 -20.23
N ARG A 14 15.24 -13.31 -19.08
CA ARG A 14 14.14 -14.27 -18.80
C ARG A 14 13.05 -14.28 -19.88
N THR A 15 12.80 -13.13 -20.49
CA THR A 15 11.83 -12.94 -21.58
C THR A 15 12.37 -13.37 -22.95
N HIS A 16 13.70 -13.44 -23.10
CA HIS A 16 14.40 -13.79 -24.33
C HIS A 16 14.93 -15.24 -24.35
N LYS A 17 15.04 -15.89 -23.19
CA LYS A 17 15.53 -17.26 -23.03
C LYS A 17 14.45 -18.27 -23.43
N GLN A 18 14.82 -19.25 -24.25
CA GLN A 18 13.97 -20.38 -24.62
C GLN A 18 13.92 -21.43 -23.49
N VAL A 19 12.89 -22.28 -23.50
CA VAL A 19 12.72 -23.32 -22.47
C VAL A 19 13.80 -24.39 -22.56
N THR A 20 14.28 -24.68 -23.78
CA THR A 20 15.36 -25.65 -24.04
C THR A 20 16.76 -25.09 -23.79
N GLU A 21 16.87 -23.83 -23.40
CA GLU A 21 18.17 -23.21 -23.12
C GLU A 21 18.57 -23.37 -21.65
N VAL A 22 19.86 -23.37 -21.40
CA VAL A 22 20.50 -23.43 -20.08
C VAL A 22 21.39 -22.21 -19.97
N TYR A 23 21.22 -21.42 -18.91
CA TYR A 23 22.12 -20.31 -18.62
C TYR A 23 23.46 -20.85 -18.11
N LEU A 24 24.57 -20.51 -18.77
CA LEU A 24 25.92 -20.94 -18.40
C LEU A 24 26.66 -19.89 -17.57
N GLY A 25 26.37 -18.61 -17.77
CA GLY A 25 27.06 -17.49 -17.15
C GLY A 25 27.08 -16.26 -18.04
N PHE A 26 27.91 -15.29 -17.67
CA PHE A 26 28.11 -14.05 -18.41
C PHE A 26 29.60 -13.66 -18.48
N LEU A 27 29.94 -12.77 -19.41
CA LEU A 27 31.25 -12.15 -19.57
C LEU A 27 31.05 -10.65 -19.83
N GLU A 28 31.70 -9.81 -19.03
CA GLU A 28 31.77 -8.37 -19.26
C GLU A 28 32.79 -8.09 -20.36
N PHE A 29 32.44 -7.20 -21.29
CA PHE A 29 33.32 -6.77 -22.37
C PHE A 29 33.03 -5.32 -22.75
N SER A 30 34.05 -4.62 -23.19
CA SER A 30 33.96 -3.28 -23.73
C SER A 30 33.90 -3.30 -25.25
N TRP A 31 33.26 -2.29 -25.85
CA TRP A 31 33.22 -2.13 -27.30
C TRP A 31 33.54 -0.70 -27.71
N GLU A 32 34.59 -0.52 -28.51
CA GLU A 32 35.04 0.80 -28.95
C GLU A 32 34.34 1.23 -30.26
N PHE A 33 33.96 2.50 -30.32
CA PHE A 33 33.43 3.16 -31.50
C PHE A 33 33.85 4.63 -31.54
N SER A 34 33.88 5.23 -32.73
CA SER A 34 34.25 6.64 -32.90
C SER A 34 33.14 7.43 -33.61
N LEU A 35 33.03 8.70 -33.28
CA LEU A 35 32.19 9.67 -33.99
C LEU A 35 33.11 10.68 -34.67
N ALA A 36 33.11 10.67 -36.01
CA ALA A 36 33.85 11.64 -36.80
C ALA A 36 32.90 12.66 -37.42
N GLU A 37 33.28 13.93 -37.34
CA GLU A 37 32.62 15.07 -37.95
C GLU A 37 33.41 15.51 -39.18
N TYR A 38 32.69 15.72 -40.28
CA TYR A 38 33.23 16.07 -41.58
C TYR A 38 32.56 17.32 -42.12
N SER A 39 33.25 18.04 -43.00
CA SER A 39 32.64 18.94 -43.98
C SER A 39 32.95 18.46 -45.38
N ALA A 40 32.01 18.59 -46.31
CA ALA A 40 32.24 18.28 -47.71
C ALA A 40 31.37 19.13 -48.63
N THR A 41 31.77 19.25 -49.89
CA THR A 41 30.94 19.81 -50.95
C THR A 41 29.89 18.77 -51.35
N CYS A 42 28.62 19.05 -51.02
CA CYS A 42 27.51 18.12 -51.23
C CYS A 42 26.68 18.51 -52.44
N ILE A 43 26.31 17.53 -53.26
CA ILE A 43 25.35 17.65 -54.35
C ILE A 43 24.05 16.99 -53.90
N GLU A 44 23.00 17.78 -53.76
CA GLU A 44 21.66 17.32 -53.40
C GLU A 44 20.76 17.25 -54.62
N ALA A 45 20.10 16.12 -54.83
CA ALA A 45 19.13 15.94 -55.90
C ALA A 45 17.70 16.19 -55.40
N ILE A 46 17.00 17.13 -56.04
CA ILE A 46 15.65 17.56 -55.70
C ILE A 46 14.71 17.17 -56.85
N ASP A 47 13.56 16.58 -56.52
CA ASP A 47 12.55 16.25 -57.52
C ASP A 47 12.01 17.49 -58.23
N LEU A 48 11.92 17.42 -59.57
CA LEU A 48 11.22 18.44 -60.33
C LEU A 48 9.72 18.37 -60.04
N SER A 49 9.14 19.53 -59.74
CA SER A 49 7.69 19.69 -59.60
C SER A 49 6.97 19.39 -60.93
N LEU A 50 5.64 19.24 -60.90
CA LEU A 50 4.87 19.10 -62.14
C LEU A 50 5.00 20.33 -63.03
N LEU A 51 5.02 21.52 -62.42
CA LEU A 51 5.22 22.79 -63.12
C LEU A 51 6.62 22.86 -63.73
N ASP A 52 7.65 22.48 -62.97
CA ASP A 52 9.04 22.46 -63.44
C ASP A 52 9.20 21.60 -64.69
N LYS A 53 8.60 20.38 -64.66
CA LYS A 53 8.60 19.44 -65.78
C LYS A 53 7.87 20.00 -66.99
N ALA A 54 6.76 20.69 -66.79
CA ALA A 54 5.97 21.28 -67.86
C ALA A 54 6.73 22.43 -68.53
N ILE A 55 7.29 23.36 -67.75
CA ILE A 55 8.08 24.49 -68.27
C ILE A 55 9.31 23.98 -69.03
N CYS A 56 10.09 23.06 -68.43
CA CYS A 56 11.26 22.49 -69.10
C CYS A 56 10.88 21.73 -70.38
N GLY A 57 9.76 21.00 -70.36
CA GLY A 57 9.27 20.27 -71.53
C GLY A 57 8.89 21.21 -72.68
N LEU A 58 8.25 22.35 -72.39
CA LEU A 58 7.93 23.36 -73.39
C LEU A 58 9.20 23.98 -74.00
N LEU A 59 10.16 24.36 -73.16
CA LEU A 59 11.44 24.96 -73.60
C LEU A 59 12.41 23.96 -74.26
N GLN A 60 12.11 22.66 -74.21
CA GLN A 60 12.82 21.64 -74.99
C GLN A 60 12.28 21.52 -76.42
N VAL A 61 11.00 21.85 -76.63
CA VAL A 61 10.35 21.81 -77.95
C VAL A 61 10.55 23.13 -78.69
N GLU A 62 10.43 24.24 -77.97
CA GLU A 62 10.58 25.60 -78.50
C GLU A 62 11.88 26.23 -77.97
N ASP A 63 12.71 26.75 -78.88
CA ASP A 63 14.05 27.27 -78.54
C ASP A 63 14.02 28.45 -77.54
N SER A 64 12.96 29.27 -77.58
CA SER A 64 12.72 30.32 -76.59
C SER A 64 11.24 30.71 -76.48
N LEU A 65 10.77 30.95 -75.25
CA LEU A 65 9.39 31.39 -74.97
C LEU A 65 9.38 32.49 -73.90
N SER A 66 8.42 33.41 -73.97
CA SER A 66 8.16 34.37 -72.88
C SER A 66 7.25 33.75 -71.82
N LEU A 67 7.23 34.31 -70.60
CA LEU A 67 6.32 33.88 -69.53
C LEU A 67 4.86 33.84 -69.99
N GLU A 68 4.42 34.83 -70.76
CA GLU A 68 3.05 34.87 -71.28
C GLU A 68 2.76 33.71 -72.23
N LYS A 69 3.71 33.38 -73.13
CA LYS A 69 3.56 32.22 -74.03
C LYS A 69 3.54 30.91 -73.27
N ILE A 70 4.44 30.75 -72.29
CA ILE A 70 4.47 29.55 -71.43
C ILE A 70 3.13 29.43 -70.69
N GLY A 71 2.66 30.51 -70.07
CA GLY A 71 1.39 30.52 -69.34
C GLY A 71 0.19 30.22 -70.23
N ASN A 72 0.12 30.84 -71.42
CA ASN A 72 -0.94 30.57 -72.40
C ASN A 72 -0.97 29.09 -72.83
N ILE A 73 0.18 28.45 -73.04
CA ILE A 73 0.25 27.03 -73.41
C ILE A 73 -0.18 26.13 -72.25
N LEU A 74 0.23 26.46 -71.02
CA LEU A 74 -0.14 25.72 -69.81
C LEU A 74 -1.59 25.98 -69.36
N GLY A 75 -2.28 26.95 -69.96
CA GLY A 75 -3.65 27.32 -69.63
C GLY A 75 -3.79 28.31 -68.46
N PHE A 76 -2.70 28.96 -68.05
CA PHE A 76 -2.72 30.02 -67.04
C PHE A 76 -3.14 31.38 -67.64
N ASN A 77 -3.95 32.13 -66.89
CA ASN A 77 -4.38 33.49 -67.22
C ASN A 77 -3.34 34.52 -66.79
N VAL A 78 -2.20 34.58 -67.49
CA VAL A 78 -1.07 35.45 -67.11
C VAL A 78 -1.01 36.77 -67.88
N GLU A 79 -1.81 36.92 -68.94
CA GLU A 79 -1.92 38.14 -69.77
C GLU A 79 -3.18 38.94 -69.42
N ASP A 80 -3.05 40.26 -69.38
CA ASP A 80 -4.21 41.17 -69.31
C ASP A 80 -4.49 41.76 -70.69
N LYS A 81 -5.55 41.27 -71.36
CA LYS A 81 -6.03 41.77 -72.65
C LYS A 81 -7.55 42.02 -72.55
N PRO A 82 -7.98 43.14 -71.93
CA PRO A 82 -9.38 43.46 -71.73
C PRO A 82 -10.20 43.48 -73.04
N ASN A 83 -9.58 43.90 -74.14
CA ASN A 83 -10.22 43.94 -75.47
C ASN A 83 -10.56 42.54 -76.03
N GLU A 84 -9.88 41.50 -75.56
CA GLU A 84 -10.12 40.09 -75.91
C GLU A 84 -10.88 39.34 -74.80
N LYS A 85 -11.38 40.06 -73.78
CA LYS A 85 -11.99 39.52 -72.56
C LYS A 85 -11.09 38.54 -71.79
N LYS A 86 -9.76 38.70 -71.90
CA LYS A 86 -8.79 37.97 -71.07
C LYS A 86 -8.29 38.89 -69.96
N TYR A 87 -8.40 38.44 -68.72
CA TYR A 87 -7.96 39.17 -67.55
C TYR A 87 -6.90 38.36 -66.82
N LYS A 88 -5.85 39.03 -66.38
CA LYS A 88 -4.75 38.40 -65.64
C LYS A 88 -5.20 37.96 -64.26
N ASP A 89 -4.98 36.69 -63.93
CA ASP A 89 -5.03 36.16 -62.57
C ASP A 89 -3.65 36.35 -61.92
N LEU A 90 -3.61 37.12 -60.83
CA LEU A 90 -2.37 37.44 -60.12
C LEU A 90 -1.74 36.21 -59.45
N ALA A 91 -2.54 35.27 -58.96
CA ALA A 91 -2.01 34.07 -58.31
C ALA A 91 -1.38 33.12 -59.32
N GLU A 92 -2.02 32.92 -60.47
CA GLU A 92 -1.47 32.10 -61.57
C GLU A 92 -0.21 32.72 -62.17
N TYR A 93 -0.19 34.05 -62.30
CA TYR A 93 0.99 34.78 -62.73
C TYR A 93 2.16 34.62 -61.76
N GLU A 94 1.97 34.87 -60.46
CA GLU A 94 3.06 34.73 -59.49
C GLU A 94 3.53 33.28 -59.37
N LEU A 95 2.62 32.29 -59.41
CA LEU A 95 3.00 30.88 -59.38
C LEU A 95 3.87 30.48 -60.58
N LEU A 96 3.52 30.92 -61.80
CA LEU A 96 4.36 30.67 -62.97
C LEU A 96 5.68 31.43 -62.91
N ARG A 97 5.63 32.69 -62.46
CA ARG A 97 6.80 33.55 -62.29
C ARG A 97 7.81 32.96 -61.32
N GLU A 98 7.35 32.52 -60.15
CA GLU A 98 8.17 31.83 -59.15
C GLU A 98 8.70 30.50 -59.69
N GLY A 99 7.90 29.74 -60.44
CA GLY A 99 8.34 28.50 -61.09
C GLY A 99 9.49 28.73 -62.08
N ILE A 100 9.39 29.77 -62.92
CA ILE A 100 10.46 30.14 -63.86
C ILE A 100 11.68 30.67 -63.11
N GLN A 101 11.49 31.57 -62.14
CA GLN A 101 12.59 32.09 -61.32
C GLN A 101 13.36 30.96 -60.63
N HIS A 102 12.66 30.01 -60.03
CA HIS A 102 13.26 28.88 -59.35
C HIS A 102 14.03 27.95 -60.30
N LEU A 103 13.63 27.83 -61.56
CA LEU A 103 14.43 27.12 -62.56
C LEU A 103 15.66 27.92 -63.02
N CYS A 104 15.55 29.25 -63.08
CA CYS A 104 16.67 30.16 -63.32
C CYS A 104 17.70 30.11 -62.16
N ASP A 105 17.25 30.02 -60.90
CA ASP A 105 18.12 29.88 -59.71
C ASP A 105 18.92 28.57 -59.70
N PHE A 106 18.40 27.52 -60.34
CA PHE A 106 19.08 26.23 -60.50
C PHE A 106 19.86 26.13 -61.82
N GLU A 107 20.04 27.26 -62.52
CA GLU A 107 20.71 27.38 -63.82
C GLU A 107 20.11 26.46 -64.90
N MET A 108 18.86 26.03 -64.73
CA MET A 108 18.18 25.16 -65.69
C MET A 108 17.61 25.96 -66.86
N ILE A 109 17.25 27.22 -66.61
CA ILE A 109 16.75 28.16 -67.61
C ILE A 109 17.64 29.40 -67.56
N GLU A 110 17.85 30.03 -68.71
CA GLU A 110 18.42 31.36 -68.84
C GLU A 110 17.28 32.34 -69.16
N CYS A 111 17.22 33.42 -68.39
CA CYS A 111 16.19 34.45 -68.44
C CYS A 111 16.85 35.79 -68.81
N ASN A 112 16.47 36.43 -69.93
CA ASN A 112 17.13 37.66 -70.40
C ASN A 112 16.77 38.92 -69.58
N ASP A 113 15.66 38.91 -68.85
CA ASP A 113 15.21 40.02 -68.01
C ASP A 113 14.34 39.53 -66.83
N ILE A 114 14.03 40.47 -65.92
CA ILE A 114 13.17 40.23 -64.74
C ILE A 114 11.70 40.00 -65.08
N HIS A 115 11.30 40.24 -66.32
CA HIS A 115 9.95 40.04 -66.83
C HIS A 115 9.80 38.71 -67.57
N PHE A 116 10.88 37.94 -67.68
CA PHE A 116 10.91 36.65 -68.36
C PHE A 116 10.42 36.76 -69.82
N SER A 117 10.80 37.86 -70.50
CA SER A 117 10.43 38.11 -71.90
C SER A 117 11.00 37.05 -72.85
N GLU A 118 12.10 36.42 -72.47
CA GLU A 118 12.70 35.30 -73.18
C GLU A 118 13.36 34.34 -72.19
N CYS A 119 12.81 33.12 -72.12
CA CYS A 119 13.33 31.99 -71.36
C CYS A 119 13.87 30.93 -72.31
N ARG A 120 15.07 30.42 -72.04
CA ARG A 120 15.71 29.34 -72.81
C ARG A 120 16.22 28.24 -71.89
N ILE A 121 16.03 26.98 -72.26
CA ILE A 121 16.61 25.88 -71.47
C ILE A 121 18.13 25.80 -71.71
N THR A 122 18.90 25.78 -70.63
CA THR A 122 20.37 25.65 -70.69
C THR A 122 20.76 24.20 -70.97
N GLN A 123 22.04 23.96 -71.25
CA GLN A 123 22.57 22.59 -71.35
C GLN A 123 22.38 21.83 -70.02
N THR A 124 22.68 22.47 -68.89
CA THR A 124 22.42 21.97 -67.53
C THR A 124 20.95 21.62 -67.34
N GLY A 125 20.04 22.50 -67.77
CA GLY A 125 18.60 22.28 -67.71
C GLY A 125 18.13 21.07 -68.50
N ARG A 126 18.67 20.84 -69.71
CA ARG A 126 18.35 19.63 -70.51
C ARG A 126 18.77 18.36 -69.78
N GLU A 127 19.97 18.34 -69.21
CA GLU A 127 20.49 17.19 -68.46
C GLU A 127 19.69 16.91 -67.19
N TYR A 128 19.35 17.96 -66.43
CA TYR A 128 18.59 17.88 -65.19
C TYR A 128 17.14 17.43 -65.46
N ALA A 129 16.50 18.01 -66.48
CA ALA A 129 15.17 17.61 -66.93
C ALA A 129 15.13 16.14 -67.38
N GLY A 130 16.16 15.67 -68.10
CA GLY A 130 16.30 14.25 -68.48
C GLY A 130 16.37 13.30 -67.28
N LYS A 131 17.03 13.74 -66.20
CA LYS A 131 17.09 13.02 -64.91
C LYS A 131 15.84 13.23 -64.05
N LYS A 132 14.91 14.10 -64.45
CA LYS A 132 13.71 14.52 -63.67
C LYS A 132 14.04 15.10 -62.29
N LYS A 133 15.27 15.60 -62.12
CA LYS A 133 15.82 16.13 -60.87
C LYS A 133 16.55 17.43 -61.16
N LYS A 134 16.52 18.37 -60.22
CA LYS A 134 17.43 19.52 -60.18
C LYS A 134 18.44 19.34 -59.06
N PHE A 135 19.64 19.87 -59.24
CA PHE A 135 20.74 19.65 -58.31
C PHE A 135 21.17 20.95 -57.67
N ARG A 136 21.39 20.90 -56.36
CA ARG A 136 21.94 22.02 -55.59
C ARG A 136 23.29 21.61 -55.02
N THR A 137 24.30 22.45 -55.24
CA THR A 137 25.60 22.31 -54.59
C THR A 137 25.59 23.09 -53.29
N ILE A 138 25.99 22.45 -52.19
CA ILE A 138 26.15 23.07 -50.87
C ILE A 138 27.60 22.88 -50.46
N GLU A 139 28.33 23.98 -50.38
CA GLU A 139 29.72 24.00 -49.91
C GLU A 139 29.78 23.86 -48.39
N GLU A 140 30.86 23.26 -47.89
CA GLU A 140 31.15 23.10 -46.46
C GLU A 140 30.02 22.48 -45.62
N LYS A 141 29.20 21.59 -46.20
CA LYS A 141 28.10 20.97 -45.46
C LYS A 141 28.66 20.01 -44.41
N VAL A 142 28.31 20.27 -43.15
CA VAL A 142 28.77 19.47 -42.00
C VAL A 142 27.87 18.24 -41.77
N PHE A 143 28.49 17.10 -41.48
CA PHE A 143 27.81 15.89 -41.06
C PHE A 143 28.70 14.97 -40.22
N SER A 144 28.10 14.01 -39.53
CA SER A 144 28.84 13.06 -38.69
C SER A 144 28.54 11.61 -39.04
N LEU A 145 29.56 10.77 -38.88
CA LEU A 145 29.51 9.33 -39.12
C LEU A 145 30.07 8.57 -37.92
N PHE A 146 29.46 7.42 -37.65
CA PHE A 146 29.89 6.50 -36.61
C PHE A 146 30.80 5.43 -37.21
N PHE A 147 31.87 5.10 -36.51
CA PHE A 147 32.84 4.07 -36.88
C PHE A 147 32.84 3.00 -35.80
N ASP A 148 32.71 1.73 -36.21
CA ASP A 148 32.88 0.59 -35.33
C ASP A 148 34.36 0.19 -35.33
N VAL A 149 35.08 0.50 -34.24
CA VAL A 149 36.53 0.29 -34.15
C VAL A 149 36.85 -1.19 -33.94
N GLU A 150 36.06 -1.87 -33.11
CA GLU A 150 36.31 -3.27 -32.75
C GLU A 150 35.84 -4.25 -33.83
N GLY A 151 34.58 -4.11 -34.28
CA GLY A 151 33.94 -5.08 -35.17
C GLY A 151 34.07 -4.78 -36.66
N GLY A 152 34.43 -3.55 -37.03
CA GLY A 152 34.51 -3.11 -38.43
C GLY A 152 33.16 -2.97 -39.14
N ILE A 153 32.04 -2.91 -38.41
CA ILE A 153 30.67 -2.91 -38.99
C ILE A 153 30.17 -1.47 -39.14
N HIS A 154 30.95 -0.67 -39.88
CA HIS A 154 30.70 0.75 -40.08
C HIS A 154 29.30 1.01 -40.66
N LYS A 155 28.77 0.15 -41.55
CA LYS A 155 27.43 0.33 -42.13
C LYS A 155 26.30 0.47 -41.10
N ASN A 156 26.36 -0.30 -40.02
CA ASN A 156 25.33 -0.32 -38.97
C ASN A 156 25.73 0.47 -37.71
N ALA A 157 26.94 1.02 -37.65
CA ALA A 157 27.49 1.68 -36.47
C ALA A 157 26.57 2.77 -35.92
N LYS A 158 26.01 3.66 -36.76
CA LYS A 158 25.07 4.70 -36.30
C LYS A 158 23.83 4.12 -35.60
N LYS A 159 23.32 2.98 -36.06
CA LYS A 159 22.18 2.30 -35.44
C LYS A 159 22.57 1.63 -34.13
N LEU A 160 23.79 1.10 -34.04
CA LEU A 160 24.31 0.45 -32.84
C LEU A 160 24.66 1.45 -31.73
N PHE A 161 25.30 2.57 -32.08
CA PHE A 161 25.92 3.49 -31.12
C PHE A 161 25.22 4.84 -30.98
N GLY A 162 24.36 5.23 -31.91
CA GLY A 162 23.76 6.58 -31.93
C GLY A 162 23.06 6.98 -30.63
N ASN A 163 22.45 6.02 -29.94
CA ASN A 163 21.75 6.25 -28.67
C ASN A 163 22.63 5.97 -27.42
N LYS A 164 23.91 5.62 -27.59
CA LYS A 164 24.82 5.20 -26.51
C LYS A 164 25.86 6.26 -26.14
N LEU A 165 25.99 7.34 -26.90
CA LEU A 165 26.94 8.44 -26.64
C LEU A 165 26.86 8.95 -25.19
N GLY A 166 25.64 9.15 -24.67
CA GLY A 166 25.44 9.67 -23.30
C GLY A 166 25.82 8.69 -22.18
N SER A 167 26.03 7.41 -22.49
CA SER A 167 26.39 6.37 -21.51
C SER A 167 27.75 5.73 -21.78
N SER A 168 28.50 6.23 -22.76
CA SER A 168 29.82 5.74 -23.13
C SER A 168 30.91 6.63 -22.53
N VAL A 169 32.08 6.07 -22.32
CA VAL A 169 33.25 6.79 -21.80
C VAL A 169 34.12 7.23 -22.97
N GLU A 170 34.55 8.48 -23.00
CA GLU A 170 35.51 8.95 -24.00
C GLU A 170 36.88 8.30 -23.75
N VAL A 171 37.48 7.76 -24.80
CA VAL A 171 38.78 7.06 -24.76
C VAL A 171 39.74 7.64 -25.79
N PRO A 172 41.06 7.43 -25.64
CA PRO A 172 42.03 7.87 -26.64
C PRO A 172 41.68 7.34 -28.04
N LEU A 173 41.98 8.13 -29.06
CA LEU A 173 41.71 7.77 -30.44
C LEU A 173 42.51 6.52 -30.85
N SER A 174 41.85 5.58 -31.52
CA SER A 174 42.49 4.41 -32.13
C SER A 174 43.12 4.75 -33.48
N ASP A 175 44.36 4.32 -33.70
CA ASP A 175 45.09 4.46 -34.97
C ASP A 175 44.67 3.40 -36.02
N SER A 176 43.68 2.57 -35.71
CA SER A 176 43.23 1.46 -36.58
C SER A 176 42.41 1.90 -37.79
N ILE A 177 41.87 3.11 -37.77
CA ILE A 177 40.98 3.65 -38.81
C ILE A 177 41.61 4.88 -39.45
N ASP A 178 41.67 4.87 -40.78
CA ASP A 178 41.95 6.06 -41.57
C ASP A 178 40.65 6.86 -41.77
N TYR A 179 40.49 7.92 -40.97
CA TYR A 179 39.30 8.77 -41.01
C TYR A 179 39.30 9.76 -42.18
N GLU A 180 40.43 9.95 -42.88
CA GLU A 180 40.56 10.89 -43.99
C GLU A 180 40.33 10.23 -45.36
N ASP A 181 40.34 8.90 -45.45
CA ASP A 181 40.04 8.16 -46.68
C ASP A 181 38.57 8.33 -47.12
N GLU A 182 38.34 9.26 -48.05
CA GLU A 182 37.03 9.54 -48.63
C GLU A 182 36.39 8.30 -49.29
N ALA A 183 37.17 7.42 -49.92
CA ALA A 183 36.64 6.22 -50.56
C ALA A 183 36.14 5.20 -49.52
N PHE A 184 36.90 5.05 -48.43
CA PHE A 184 36.49 4.24 -47.29
C PHE A 184 35.22 4.78 -46.64
N VAL A 185 35.14 6.09 -46.37
CA VAL A 185 33.96 6.74 -45.80
C VAL A 185 32.72 6.54 -46.69
N LYS A 186 32.87 6.72 -48.00
CA LYS A 186 31.78 6.51 -48.98
C LYS A 186 31.27 5.07 -49.01
N SER A 187 32.12 4.07 -48.70
CA SER A 187 31.75 2.65 -48.74
C SER A 187 30.57 2.28 -47.81
N PHE A 188 30.33 3.09 -46.77
CA PHE A 188 29.23 2.88 -45.82
C PHE A 188 28.33 4.11 -45.59
N ALA A 189 28.72 5.31 -46.04
CA ALA A 189 27.95 6.54 -45.86
C ALA A 189 26.48 6.43 -46.33
N THR A 190 26.21 5.65 -47.39
CA THR A 190 24.84 5.42 -47.91
C THR A 190 23.88 4.84 -46.86
N HIS A 191 24.40 4.11 -45.88
CA HIS A 191 23.57 3.48 -44.85
C HIS A 191 23.32 4.41 -43.66
N GLN A 192 24.25 5.33 -43.36
CA GLN A 192 24.16 6.19 -42.18
C GLN A 192 23.57 7.58 -42.48
N ILE A 193 23.86 8.13 -43.67
CA ILE A 193 23.50 9.48 -44.10
C ILE A 193 22.98 9.52 -45.56
N PRO A 194 21.94 8.73 -45.91
CA PRO A 194 21.43 8.67 -47.29
C PRO A 194 20.90 10.01 -47.84
N GLY A 195 20.64 11.00 -46.97
CA GLY A 195 20.29 12.36 -47.39
C GLY A 195 21.49 13.19 -47.90
N ILE A 196 22.72 12.70 -47.69
CA ILE A 196 23.97 13.36 -48.09
C ILE A 196 24.69 12.51 -49.15
N TYR A 197 24.72 11.19 -48.97
CA TYR A 197 25.38 10.28 -49.90
C TYR A 197 24.48 9.10 -50.21
N ASP A 198 23.94 9.05 -51.42
CA ASP A 198 23.13 7.96 -51.94
C ASP A 198 23.06 8.12 -53.46
N LEU A 199 23.87 7.33 -54.18
CA LEU A 199 23.99 7.45 -55.63
C LEU A 199 22.68 7.09 -56.36
N GLU A 200 21.83 6.24 -55.77
CA GLU A 200 20.51 5.92 -56.35
C GLU A 200 19.57 7.12 -56.24
N LYS A 201 19.65 7.87 -55.14
CA LYS A 201 18.96 9.16 -54.98
C LYS A 201 19.69 10.31 -55.67
N MET A 202 20.83 10.05 -56.30
CA MET A 202 21.73 11.02 -56.91
C MET A 202 22.27 12.09 -55.95
N ASN A 203 22.31 11.77 -54.65
CA ASN A 203 23.01 12.58 -53.64
C ASN A 203 24.48 12.13 -53.57
N SER A 204 25.41 13.07 -53.55
CA SER A 204 26.83 12.75 -53.42
C SER A 204 27.60 13.86 -52.69
N PHE A 205 28.80 13.55 -52.22
CA PHE A 205 29.74 14.55 -51.73
C PHE A 205 31.13 14.31 -52.31
N LYS A 206 31.96 15.34 -52.27
CA LYS A 206 33.38 15.33 -52.63
C LYS A 206 34.12 16.36 -51.77
N ASP A 207 35.44 16.36 -51.83
CA ASP A 207 36.29 17.29 -51.08
C ASP A 207 36.05 17.10 -49.56
N LEU A 208 36.07 15.84 -49.11
CA LEU A 208 35.86 15.49 -47.71
C LEU A 208 36.99 16.04 -46.84
N GLU A 209 36.62 16.79 -45.80
CA GLU A 209 37.56 17.32 -44.81
C GLU A 209 37.15 16.85 -43.41
N LEU A 210 38.07 16.20 -42.72
CA LEU A 210 37.87 15.77 -41.34
C LEU A 210 38.01 16.97 -40.39
N LYS A 211 36.97 17.22 -39.58
CA LYS A 211 36.96 18.34 -38.62
C LYS A 211 37.30 17.89 -37.21
N LYS A 212 36.71 16.78 -36.76
CA LYS A 212 36.86 16.29 -35.40
C LYS A 212 36.61 14.80 -35.33
N VAL A 213 37.34 14.09 -34.48
CA VAL A 213 37.02 12.70 -34.11
C VAL A 213 37.04 12.56 -32.60
N ASN A 214 36.05 11.86 -32.06
CA ASN A 214 36.00 11.44 -30.66
C ASN A 214 35.81 9.91 -30.62
N SER A 215 36.63 9.21 -29.84
CA SER A 215 36.47 7.77 -29.57
C SER A 215 35.76 7.55 -28.24
N TYR A 216 34.93 6.52 -28.21
CA TYR A 216 34.10 6.15 -27.07
C TYR A 216 34.16 4.64 -26.84
N GLN A 217 34.03 4.24 -25.59
CA GLN A 217 33.93 2.85 -25.18
C GLN A 217 32.61 2.63 -24.44
N THR A 218 31.86 1.61 -24.86
CA THR A 218 30.63 1.18 -24.19
C THR A 218 30.84 -0.15 -23.48
N GLU A 219 30.47 -0.22 -22.20
CA GLU A 219 30.51 -1.45 -21.41
C GLU A 219 29.25 -2.30 -21.67
N LEU A 220 29.44 -3.57 -22.00
CA LEU A 220 28.39 -4.52 -22.36
C LEU A 220 28.63 -5.87 -21.70
N ILE A 221 27.59 -6.70 -21.65
CA ILE A 221 27.67 -8.02 -21.02
C ILE A 221 27.13 -9.09 -21.94
N ALA A 222 27.98 -10.03 -22.33
CA ALA A 222 27.62 -11.20 -23.10
C ALA A 222 27.08 -12.29 -22.18
N THR A 223 25.84 -12.73 -22.41
CA THR A 223 25.21 -13.83 -21.69
C THR A 223 25.22 -15.10 -22.54
N PHE A 224 25.67 -16.21 -21.96
CA PHE A 224 25.86 -17.49 -22.65
C PHE A 224 24.70 -18.44 -22.35
N LEU A 225 23.91 -18.75 -23.38
CA LEU A 225 22.76 -19.66 -23.30
C LEU A 225 23.02 -20.90 -24.14
N TYR A 226 23.09 -22.07 -23.52
CA TYR A 226 23.24 -23.34 -24.24
C TYR A 226 21.89 -23.95 -24.59
N SER A 227 21.62 -24.15 -25.89
CA SER A 227 20.44 -24.87 -26.34
C SER A 227 20.65 -26.37 -26.28
N ILE A 228 19.83 -27.08 -25.49
CA ILE A 228 19.83 -28.54 -25.41
C ILE A 228 19.32 -29.17 -26.70
N GLU A 229 18.39 -28.49 -27.38
CA GLU A 229 17.81 -28.95 -28.63
C GLU A 229 18.82 -28.87 -29.79
N ASN A 230 19.46 -27.72 -29.95
CA ASN A 230 20.36 -27.46 -31.09
C ASN A 230 21.83 -27.77 -30.78
N LYS A 231 22.17 -28.03 -29.51
CA LYS A 231 23.53 -28.23 -29.02
C LYS A 231 24.49 -27.08 -29.37
N GLN A 232 23.98 -25.86 -29.33
CA GLN A 232 24.73 -24.64 -29.67
C GLN A 232 24.59 -23.59 -28.58
N ILE A 233 25.62 -22.76 -28.44
CA ILE A 233 25.59 -21.58 -27.56
C ILE A 233 25.00 -20.42 -28.36
N ARG A 234 24.02 -19.74 -27.76
CA ARG A 234 23.49 -18.45 -28.21
C ARG A 234 23.98 -17.36 -27.26
N LEU A 235 24.39 -16.24 -27.82
CA LEU A 235 24.76 -15.05 -27.06
C LEU A 235 23.57 -14.10 -27.00
N VAL A 236 23.35 -13.52 -25.82
CA VAL A 236 22.42 -12.41 -25.61
C VAL A 236 23.19 -11.31 -24.93
N VAL A 237 23.18 -10.11 -25.51
CA VAL A 237 23.95 -8.99 -24.96
C VAL A 237 23.05 -8.14 -24.08
N TYR A 238 23.47 -7.92 -22.84
CA TYR A 238 22.84 -7.04 -21.87
C TYR A 238 23.62 -5.73 -21.81
N ASN A 239 22.90 -4.62 -21.76
CA ASN A 239 23.49 -3.29 -21.63
C ASN A 239 23.22 -2.76 -20.21
N PRO A 240 24.24 -2.65 -19.35
CA PRO A 240 24.09 -2.19 -17.97
C PRO A 240 23.51 -0.78 -17.84
N SER A 241 23.82 0.12 -18.75
CA SER A 241 23.33 1.51 -18.73
C SER A 241 21.82 1.60 -18.97
N THR A 242 21.28 0.72 -19.82
CA THR A 242 19.83 0.67 -20.13
C THR A 242 19.07 -0.37 -19.30
N GLN A 243 19.78 -1.28 -18.64
CA GLN A 243 19.24 -2.45 -17.93
C GLN A 243 18.37 -3.38 -18.81
N GLU A 244 18.62 -3.40 -20.12
CA GLU A 244 17.87 -4.20 -21.09
C GLU A 244 18.79 -5.03 -21.99
N VAL A 245 18.19 -5.97 -22.72
CA VAL A 245 18.88 -6.72 -23.78
C VAL A 245 19.12 -5.79 -24.97
N ASP A 246 20.39 -5.63 -25.34
CA ASP A 246 20.78 -4.90 -26.54
C ASP A 246 20.55 -5.77 -27.78
N LYS A 247 19.44 -5.50 -28.49
CA LYS A 247 19.08 -6.21 -29.71
C LYS A 247 20.09 -6.02 -30.84
N GLY A 248 20.73 -4.85 -30.91
CA GLY A 248 21.70 -4.54 -31.95
C GLY A 248 22.91 -5.46 -31.83
N PHE A 249 23.52 -5.49 -30.64
CA PHE A 249 24.64 -6.37 -30.34
C PHE A 249 24.28 -7.85 -30.33
N THR A 250 23.10 -8.20 -29.82
CA THR A 250 22.61 -9.59 -29.87
C THR A 250 22.50 -10.11 -31.30
N ASN A 251 21.96 -9.28 -32.22
CA ASN A 251 21.87 -9.65 -33.64
C ASN A 251 23.25 -9.70 -34.28
N LEU A 252 24.13 -8.74 -33.96
CA LEU A 252 25.51 -8.73 -34.42
C LEU A 252 26.22 -10.07 -34.15
N PHE A 253 26.25 -10.53 -32.90
CA PHE A 253 26.89 -11.82 -32.58
C PHE A 253 26.12 -13.04 -33.11
N THR A 254 24.86 -12.87 -33.52
CA THR A 254 24.10 -13.92 -34.19
C THR A 254 24.50 -14.03 -35.66
N GLU A 255 24.77 -12.89 -36.32
CA GLU A 255 25.12 -12.78 -37.73
C GLU A 255 26.62 -12.95 -38.01
N SER A 256 27.49 -12.75 -37.00
CA SER A 256 28.95 -12.84 -37.10
C SER A 256 29.53 -14.03 -36.31
N PRO A 257 29.72 -15.21 -36.93
CA PRO A 257 30.25 -16.40 -36.27
C PRO A 257 31.66 -16.23 -35.67
N GLU A 258 32.51 -15.41 -36.27
CA GLU A 258 33.90 -15.18 -35.86
C GLU A 258 33.96 -14.46 -34.51
N LEU A 259 33.30 -13.29 -34.41
CA LEU A 259 33.18 -12.52 -33.17
C LEU A 259 32.53 -13.33 -32.04
N LYS A 260 31.53 -14.15 -32.40
CA LYS A 260 30.87 -15.05 -31.46
C LYS A 260 31.84 -16.11 -30.91
N LYS A 261 32.69 -16.70 -31.75
CA LYS A 261 33.68 -17.71 -31.32
C LYS A 261 34.72 -17.13 -30.38
N GLU A 262 35.17 -15.90 -30.65
CA GLU A 262 36.13 -15.19 -29.79
C GLU A 262 35.60 -15.00 -28.37
N LEU A 263 34.40 -14.41 -28.21
CA LEU A 263 33.77 -14.26 -26.89
C LEU A 263 33.52 -15.60 -26.19
N ILE A 264 33.14 -16.64 -26.94
CA ILE A 264 32.98 -17.99 -26.38
C ILE A 264 34.33 -18.50 -25.86
N SER A 265 35.41 -18.35 -26.62
CA SER A 265 36.77 -18.72 -26.19
C SER A 265 37.18 -17.99 -24.92
N ASP A 266 36.93 -16.68 -24.82
CA ASP A 266 37.29 -15.90 -23.64
C ASP A 266 36.45 -16.28 -22.41
N PHE A 267 35.16 -16.56 -22.62
CA PHE A 267 34.32 -17.15 -21.57
C PHE A 267 34.87 -18.49 -21.08
N TRP A 268 35.38 -19.35 -21.97
CA TRP A 268 36.01 -20.62 -21.58
C TRP A 268 37.31 -20.44 -20.80
N ARG A 269 38.16 -19.50 -21.21
CA ARG A 269 39.41 -19.17 -20.51
C ARG A 269 39.15 -18.67 -19.09
N ASN A 270 38.05 -17.94 -18.88
CA ASN A 270 37.68 -17.41 -17.57
C ASN A 270 36.93 -18.43 -16.71
N SER A 271 36.08 -19.27 -17.30
CA SER A 271 35.28 -20.28 -16.57
C SER A 271 36.08 -21.52 -16.16
N SER A 272 37.12 -21.90 -16.92
CA SER A 272 38.00 -23.04 -16.58
C SER A 272 38.81 -22.86 -15.30
N LYS A 273 38.85 -21.65 -14.72
CA LYS A 273 39.43 -21.37 -13.41
C LYS A 273 38.48 -21.61 -12.23
N LEU A 274 37.19 -21.87 -12.49
CA LEU A 274 36.12 -21.70 -11.50
C LEU A 274 35.39 -22.97 -11.03
N ASN A 275 35.62 -24.16 -11.59
CA ASN A 275 34.84 -25.34 -11.18
C ASN A 275 35.65 -26.64 -11.11
N THR A 276 36.05 -27.01 -9.90
CA THR A 276 36.32 -28.41 -9.54
C THR A 276 35.44 -28.77 -8.35
N LEU A 277 34.14 -28.96 -8.59
CA LEU A 277 33.23 -29.52 -7.59
C LEU A 277 33.47 -31.03 -7.51
N SER A 278 33.69 -31.56 -6.30
CA SER A 278 34.18 -32.92 -6.06
C SER A 278 33.15 -34.03 -6.29
N ARG A 279 31.84 -33.69 -6.42
CA ARG A 279 30.75 -34.64 -6.70
C ARG A 279 29.67 -34.00 -7.60
N TYR A 280 29.28 -34.68 -8.68
CA TYR A 280 28.26 -34.23 -9.63
C TYR A 280 27.37 -35.41 -10.08
N LYS A 281 26.11 -35.10 -10.42
CA LYS A 281 25.18 -36.04 -11.07
C LYS A 281 25.02 -35.68 -12.56
N GLU A 282 24.72 -36.67 -13.40
CA GLU A 282 24.32 -36.38 -14.78
C GLU A 282 22.89 -35.83 -14.85
N THR A 283 22.65 -34.84 -15.70
CA THR A 283 21.31 -34.26 -15.85
C THR A 283 20.27 -35.32 -16.24
N PRO A 284 19.10 -35.40 -15.55
CA PRO A 284 18.16 -36.50 -15.76
C PRO A 284 17.62 -36.52 -17.19
N LYS A 285 17.62 -37.69 -17.83
CA LYS A 285 17.06 -37.86 -19.19
C LYS A 285 15.60 -37.40 -19.28
N MET A 286 14.79 -37.76 -18.27
CA MET A 286 13.39 -37.37 -18.16
C MET A 286 13.19 -35.85 -18.17
N TRP A 287 14.10 -35.08 -17.54
CA TRP A 287 14.04 -33.62 -17.60
C TRP A 287 14.27 -33.11 -19.02
N ARG A 288 15.30 -33.63 -19.72
CA ARG A 288 15.58 -33.28 -21.13
C ARG A 288 14.37 -33.58 -22.03
N ASP A 289 13.76 -34.74 -21.85
CA ASP A 289 12.59 -35.15 -22.62
C ASP A 289 11.39 -34.21 -22.35
N ASN A 290 11.19 -33.81 -21.09
CA ASN A 290 10.13 -32.89 -20.68
C ASN A 290 10.30 -31.48 -21.27
N ILE A 291 11.50 -30.88 -21.20
CA ILE A 291 11.75 -29.54 -21.77
C ILE A 291 11.56 -29.53 -23.30
N LEU A 292 11.94 -30.62 -24.00
CA LEU A 292 11.77 -30.74 -25.45
C LEU A 292 10.29 -30.92 -25.81
N SER A 293 9.55 -31.71 -25.02
CA SER A 293 8.11 -31.91 -25.19
C SER A 293 7.32 -30.60 -25.03
N ILE A 294 7.61 -29.83 -23.98
CA ILE A 294 6.95 -28.53 -23.78
C ILE A 294 7.34 -27.53 -24.88
N ASN A 295 8.60 -27.54 -25.36
CA ASN A 295 9.02 -26.64 -26.43
C ASN A 295 8.21 -26.87 -27.72
N LYS A 296 8.03 -28.14 -28.11
CA LYS A 296 7.16 -28.52 -29.24
C LYS A 296 5.73 -28.01 -29.05
N LYS A 297 5.16 -28.18 -27.85
CA LYS A 297 3.81 -27.68 -27.53
C LYS A 297 3.72 -26.15 -27.63
N LEU A 298 4.75 -25.43 -27.16
CA LEU A 298 4.78 -23.97 -27.21
C LEU A 298 4.88 -23.47 -28.65
N ASN A 299 5.74 -24.06 -29.47
CA ASN A 299 5.89 -23.71 -30.89
C ASN A 299 4.57 -23.88 -31.64
N LEU A 300 3.88 -25.02 -31.46
CA LEU A 300 2.55 -25.25 -32.04
C LEU A 300 1.50 -24.22 -31.62
N LEU A 301 1.54 -23.74 -30.37
CA LEU A 301 0.63 -22.72 -29.88
C LEU A 301 0.95 -21.34 -30.47
N VAL A 302 2.22 -21.01 -30.62
CA VAL A 302 2.70 -19.75 -31.23
C VAL A 302 2.36 -19.71 -32.73
N GLU A 303 2.58 -20.81 -33.45
CA GLU A 303 2.18 -20.96 -34.87
C GLU A 303 0.67 -20.74 -35.07
N LYS A 304 -0.14 -21.26 -34.14
CA LYS A 304 -1.60 -21.03 -34.09
C LYS A 304 -2.00 -19.63 -33.58
N LYS A 305 -1.04 -18.72 -33.39
CA LYS A 305 -1.22 -17.37 -32.81
C LYS A 305 -1.89 -17.37 -31.42
N ASN A 306 -1.85 -18.49 -30.70
CA ASN A 306 -2.42 -18.63 -29.35
C ASN A 306 -1.40 -18.28 -28.26
N ILE A 307 -1.02 -17.00 -28.19
CA ILE A 307 -0.02 -16.49 -27.25
C ILE A 307 -0.46 -16.66 -25.78
N LYS A 308 -1.76 -16.49 -25.49
CA LYS A 308 -2.30 -16.69 -24.12
C LYS A 308 -2.18 -18.15 -23.69
N GLY A 309 -2.51 -19.09 -24.59
CA GLY A 309 -2.35 -20.52 -24.35
C GLY A 309 -0.89 -20.92 -24.15
N ALA A 310 0.03 -20.37 -24.96
CA ALA A 310 1.46 -20.60 -24.80
C ALA A 310 1.97 -20.13 -23.42
N LYS A 311 1.60 -18.91 -22.99
CA LYS A 311 1.93 -18.38 -21.65
C LYS A 311 1.39 -19.26 -20.52
N LYS A 312 0.14 -19.71 -20.63
CA LYS A 312 -0.48 -20.61 -19.64
C LYS A 312 0.25 -21.95 -19.57
N ALA A 313 0.57 -22.55 -20.71
CA ALA A 313 1.29 -23.82 -20.79
C ALA A 313 2.71 -23.70 -20.20
N LEU A 314 3.42 -22.60 -20.50
CA LEU A 314 4.75 -22.33 -19.94
C LEU A 314 4.71 -22.17 -18.41
N ASN A 315 3.76 -21.41 -17.88
CA ASN A 315 3.62 -21.22 -16.43
C ASN A 315 3.25 -22.53 -15.73
N GLN A 316 2.35 -23.32 -16.32
CA GLN A 316 2.01 -24.66 -15.80
C GLN A 316 3.22 -25.58 -15.81
N PHE A 317 3.98 -25.61 -16.91
CA PHE A 317 5.20 -26.39 -17.02
C PHE A 317 6.18 -26.04 -15.90
N ARG A 318 6.50 -24.76 -15.72
CA ARG A 318 7.46 -24.31 -14.69
C ARG A 318 7.04 -24.67 -13.26
N LEU A 319 5.75 -24.63 -12.94
CA LEU A 319 5.24 -25.07 -11.62
C LEU A 319 5.29 -26.60 -11.45
N SER A 320 5.04 -27.33 -12.53
CA SER A 320 5.09 -28.79 -12.54
C SER A 320 6.51 -29.35 -12.67
N GLU A 321 7.46 -28.56 -13.16
CA GLU A 321 8.82 -28.97 -13.45
C GLU A 321 9.51 -29.37 -12.14
N ASN A 322 10.21 -30.50 -12.17
CA ASN A 322 10.89 -31.02 -11.00
C ASN A 322 12.35 -30.57 -10.93
N PHE A 323 12.80 -29.76 -11.87
CA PHE A 323 14.21 -29.54 -12.10
C PHE A 323 14.41 -28.15 -12.71
N SER A 324 14.99 -27.22 -11.96
CA SER A 324 15.17 -25.83 -12.39
C SER A 324 16.59 -25.37 -12.10
N GLN A 325 17.16 -24.51 -12.94
CA GLN A 325 18.45 -23.90 -12.60
C GLN A 325 18.31 -23.10 -11.32
N TYR A 326 19.23 -23.28 -10.38
CA TYR A 326 19.20 -22.61 -9.08
C TYR A 326 19.08 -21.09 -9.23
N LYS A 327 19.90 -20.50 -10.11
CA LYS A 327 19.87 -19.06 -10.39
C LYS A 327 18.56 -18.55 -11.00
N LEU A 328 17.76 -19.43 -11.63
CA LEU A 328 16.46 -19.05 -12.16
C LEU A 328 15.31 -19.35 -11.19
N PHE A 329 15.56 -20.20 -10.18
CA PHE A 329 14.56 -20.59 -9.19
C PHE A 329 14.16 -19.43 -8.26
N CYS A 330 15.07 -18.50 -7.98
CA CYS A 330 14.78 -17.33 -7.13
C CYS A 330 13.58 -16.50 -7.63
N PHE A 331 13.37 -16.40 -8.95
CA PHE A 331 12.22 -15.70 -9.53
C PHE A 331 10.89 -16.44 -9.36
N TRP A 332 10.93 -17.72 -8.95
CA TRP A 332 9.77 -18.56 -8.69
C TRP A 332 9.50 -18.74 -7.21
N LEU A 333 10.52 -18.56 -6.35
CA LEU A 333 10.41 -18.72 -4.90
C LEU A 333 9.17 -18.00 -4.32
N PRO A 334 8.90 -16.71 -4.63
CA PRO A 334 7.68 -16.05 -4.13
C PRO A 334 6.39 -16.76 -4.53
N LYS A 335 6.31 -17.28 -5.77
CA LYS A 335 5.12 -17.97 -6.27
C LYS A 335 4.95 -19.35 -5.65
N VAL A 336 6.05 -20.05 -5.36
CA VAL A 336 6.02 -21.34 -4.67
C VAL A 336 5.48 -21.16 -3.26
N ILE A 337 5.98 -20.16 -2.52
CA ILE A 337 5.51 -19.84 -1.16
C ILE A 337 4.05 -19.35 -1.17
N GLU A 338 3.64 -18.58 -2.17
CA GLU A 338 2.23 -18.16 -2.34
C GLU A 338 1.29 -19.36 -2.49
N LEU A 339 1.69 -20.40 -3.24
CA LEU A 339 0.89 -21.60 -3.50
C LEU A 339 0.91 -22.62 -2.35
N ALA A 340 1.89 -22.54 -1.46
CA ALA A 340 1.99 -23.39 -0.28
C ALA A 340 0.82 -23.16 0.69
N LYS A 341 0.47 -24.20 1.45
CA LYS A 341 -0.52 -24.16 2.53
C LYS A 341 0.15 -24.53 3.85
N GLY A 342 -0.32 -23.95 4.95
CA GLY A 342 0.21 -24.24 6.28
C GLY A 342 1.64 -23.75 6.42
N GLU A 343 2.55 -24.66 6.75
CA GLU A 343 3.93 -24.35 7.13
C GLU A 343 4.87 -24.43 5.92
N VAL A 344 5.79 -23.47 5.84
CA VAL A 344 6.83 -23.38 4.81
C VAL A 344 8.17 -23.21 5.50
N TYR A 345 9.13 -24.06 5.17
CA TYR A 345 10.49 -24.03 5.73
C TYR A 345 11.47 -23.68 4.62
N LEU A 346 12.29 -22.66 4.82
CA LEU A 346 13.25 -22.14 3.85
C LEU A 346 14.63 -22.02 4.49
N SER A 347 15.55 -22.88 4.04
CA SER A 347 16.93 -22.91 4.50
C SER A 347 17.86 -22.27 3.49
N LEU A 348 18.66 -21.29 3.92
CA LEU A 348 19.53 -20.48 3.07
C LEU A 348 20.99 -20.53 3.55
N LYS A 349 21.79 -21.42 2.95
CA LYS A 349 23.24 -21.48 3.22
C LYS A 349 24.01 -20.27 2.72
N SER A 350 23.82 -19.89 1.46
CA SER A 350 24.55 -18.77 0.86
C SER A 350 23.58 -17.85 0.17
N TYR A 351 23.52 -16.57 0.57
CA TYR A 351 22.59 -15.59 0.05
C TYR A 351 23.30 -14.30 -0.37
N ASP A 352 22.60 -13.49 -1.15
CA ASP A 352 22.98 -12.13 -1.48
C ASP A 352 21.87 -11.17 -1.06
N ARG A 353 22.12 -9.87 -1.23
CA ARG A 353 21.17 -8.82 -0.89
C ARG A 353 19.82 -8.99 -1.59
N LYS A 354 19.79 -9.34 -2.88
CA LYS A 354 18.53 -9.51 -3.63
C LYS A 354 17.71 -10.67 -3.11
N ALA A 355 18.35 -11.76 -2.71
CA ALA A 355 17.66 -12.89 -2.11
C ALA A 355 17.00 -12.51 -0.79
N ILE A 356 17.72 -11.81 0.09
CA ILE A 356 17.16 -11.29 1.35
C ILE A 356 15.98 -10.36 1.09
N LEU A 357 16.12 -9.41 0.14
CA LEU A 357 15.03 -8.51 -0.25
C LEU A 357 13.82 -9.26 -0.82
N LEU A 358 14.03 -10.32 -1.62
CA LEU A 358 12.95 -11.15 -2.15
C LEU A 358 12.20 -11.90 -1.04
N VAL A 359 12.92 -12.45 -0.05
CA VAL A 359 12.31 -13.13 1.09
C VAL A 359 11.56 -12.12 1.97
N LYS A 360 12.14 -10.94 2.19
CA LYS A 360 11.48 -9.83 2.91
C LYS A 360 10.18 -9.42 2.22
N GLU A 361 10.18 -9.27 0.89
CA GLU A 361 8.97 -9.00 0.12
C GLU A 361 7.92 -10.11 0.26
N VAL A 362 8.34 -11.37 0.40
CA VAL A 362 7.42 -12.49 0.62
C VAL A 362 6.78 -12.36 1.99
N ILE A 363 7.56 -12.18 3.06
CA ILE A 363 7.07 -11.98 4.44
C ILE A 363 6.00 -10.89 4.49
N GLN A 364 6.28 -9.73 3.87
CA GLN A 364 5.36 -8.58 3.86
C GLN A 364 4.05 -8.82 3.10
N LYS A 365 4.02 -9.82 2.20
CA LYS A 365 2.83 -10.15 1.39
C LYS A 365 2.00 -11.28 1.99
N ILE A 366 2.45 -11.95 3.06
CA ILE A 366 1.68 -13.03 3.69
C ILE A 366 0.49 -12.42 4.44
N SER A 367 -0.71 -12.56 3.88
CA SER A 367 -1.97 -12.13 4.50
C SER A 367 -2.80 -13.29 5.08
N ASP A 368 -2.43 -14.52 4.77
CA ASP A 368 -3.09 -15.73 5.25
C ASP A 368 -2.69 -16.01 6.69
N LYS A 369 -3.68 -16.03 7.59
CA LYS A 369 -3.48 -16.24 9.03
C LYS A 369 -3.00 -17.66 9.35
N ASP A 370 -3.26 -18.62 8.48
CA ASP A 370 -2.93 -20.03 8.70
C ASP A 370 -1.62 -20.45 7.98
N LYS A 371 -0.91 -19.49 7.37
CA LYS A 371 0.36 -19.74 6.69
C LYS A 371 1.52 -19.26 7.53
N PHE A 372 2.43 -20.16 7.87
CA PHE A 372 3.62 -19.88 8.66
C PHE A 372 4.88 -20.07 7.82
N LEU A 373 5.82 -19.12 7.92
CA LEU A 373 7.09 -19.14 7.20
C LEU A 373 8.25 -19.22 8.20
N PHE A 374 9.01 -20.30 8.14
CA PHE A 374 10.21 -20.54 8.93
C PHE A 374 11.42 -20.38 8.01
N ILE A 375 12.36 -19.52 8.39
CA ILE A 375 13.55 -19.21 7.59
C ILE A 375 14.76 -19.40 8.47
N ASP A 376 15.62 -20.34 8.13
CA ASP A 376 16.94 -20.52 8.73
C ASP A 376 18.01 -20.08 7.73
N LEU A 377 18.99 -19.31 8.22
CA LEU A 377 20.06 -18.78 7.39
C LEU A 377 21.38 -18.75 8.16
N GLU A 378 22.46 -19.06 7.45
CA GLU A 378 23.83 -19.03 7.97
C GLU A 378 24.40 -17.62 7.84
N VAL A 379 24.67 -16.95 8.96
CA VAL A 379 25.12 -15.55 8.94
C VAL A 379 26.58 -15.47 8.48
N ASP A 380 26.80 -14.87 7.30
CA ASP A 380 28.13 -14.52 6.82
C ASP A 380 28.73 -13.37 7.65
N LYS A 381 29.48 -13.74 8.69
CA LYS A 381 30.11 -12.82 9.65
C LYS A 381 31.19 -11.94 9.01
N ASP A 382 31.70 -12.32 7.84
CA ASP A 382 32.76 -11.61 7.14
C ASP A 382 32.23 -10.54 6.17
N ASN A 383 30.90 -10.46 5.98
CA ASN A 383 30.25 -9.50 5.09
C ASN A 383 29.33 -8.52 5.84
N PRO A 384 29.86 -7.39 6.35
CA PRO A 384 29.10 -6.46 7.19
C PRO A 384 27.88 -5.86 6.49
N TYR A 385 27.89 -5.73 5.17
CA TYR A 385 26.76 -5.20 4.40
C TYR A 385 25.57 -6.18 4.36
N LEU A 386 25.81 -7.48 4.44
CA LEU A 386 24.75 -8.48 4.52
C LEU A 386 24.19 -8.60 5.94
N ILE A 387 25.00 -8.33 6.97
CA ILE A 387 24.56 -8.38 8.38
C ILE A 387 23.40 -7.41 8.61
N GLU A 388 23.52 -6.15 8.17
CA GLU A 388 22.42 -5.17 8.33
C GLU A 388 21.12 -5.63 7.66
N GLU A 389 21.20 -6.14 6.43
CA GLU A 389 20.02 -6.60 5.66
C GLU A 389 19.37 -7.84 6.30
N VAL A 390 20.17 -8.74 6.89
CA VAL A 390 19.70 -9.95 7.58
C VAL A 390 19.08 -9.62 8.93
N LEU A 391 19.63 -8.65 9.66
CA LEU A 391 19.02 -8.13 10.89
C LEU A 391 17.67 -7.46 10.59
N ASP A 392 17.61 -6.62 9.55
CA ASP A 392 16.38 -6.00 9.06
C ASP A 392 15.34 -7.04 8.58
N LEU A 393 15.77 -8.16 7.98
CA LEU A 393 14.89 -9.29 7.67
C LEU A 393 14.29 -9.89 8.95
N LYS A 394 15.10 -10.11 10.00
CA LYS A 394 14.65 -10.65 11.28
C LYS A 394 13.69 -9.71 11.99
N GLU A 395 13.97 -8.41 12.01
CA GLU A 395 13.03 -7.39 12.51
C GLU A 395 11.71 -7.38 11.74
N THR A 396 11.78 -7.49 10.40
CA THR A 396 10.59 -7.55 9.56
C THR A 396 9.76 -8.79 9.89
N ALA A 397 10.39 -9.96 10.05
CA ALA A 397 9.70 -11.17 10.48
C ALA A 397 9.06 -11.02 11.86
N ASN A 398 9.80 -10.44 12.83
CA ASN A 398 9.32 -10.20 14.19
C ASN A 398 8.10 -9.28 14.25
N SER A 399 7.97 -8.35 13.30
CA SER A 399 6.78 -7.48 13.18
C SER A 399 5.52 -8.18 12.64
N THR A 400 5.65 -9.43 12.17
CA THR A 400 4.55 -10.26 11.68
C THR A 400 4.19 -11.37 12.67
N ASN A 401 2.97 -11.91 12.56
CA ASN A 401 2.48 -12.97 13.46
C ASN A 401 2.84 -14.39 12.99
N ASN A 402 3.42 -14.53 11.80
CA ASN A 402 3.47 -15.80 11.09
C ASN A 402 4.80 -16.06 10.36
N SER A 403 5.82 -15.24 10.60
CA SER A 403 7.15 -15.44 10.04
C SER A 403 8.20 -15.53 11.14
N TYR A 404 9.15 -16.45 10.99
CA TYR A 404 10.21 -16.72 11.94
C TYR A 404 11.55 -16.76 11.19
N VAL A 405 12.56 -16.11 11.74
CA VAL A 405 13.92 -16.07 11.19
C VAL A 405 14.89 -16.52 12.28
N LEU A 406 15.58 -17.62 12.01
CA LEU A 406 16.60 -18.21 12.87
C LEU A 406 17.98 -18.00 12.22
N PHE A 407 18.96 -17.61 13.02
CA PHE A 407 20.36 -17.58 12.60
C PHE A 407 21.01 -18.87 13.05
N ALA A 408 21.25 -19.77 12.09
CA ALA A 408 21.89 -21.05 12.36
C ALA A 408 23.42 -20.92 12.22
N ASP A 409 24.16 -21.66 13.05
CA ASP A 409 25.62 -21.71 12.97
C ASP A 409 26.12 -22.40 11.69
N GLU A 410 25.38 -23.40 11.20
CA GLU A 410 25.66 -24.11 9.96
C GLU A 410 24.36 -24.46 9.24
N VAL A 411 24.27 -24.11 7.95
CA VAL A 411 23.17 -24.56 7.08
C VAL A 411 23.77 -25.43 5.97
N GLU A 412 23.31 -26.68 5.87
CA GLU A 412 23.95 -27.64 4.95
C GLU A 412 23.89 -27.20 3.49
N CYS A 413 22.72 -26.75 3.04
CA CYS A 413 22.43 -26.38 1.66
C CYS A 413 21.15 -25.55 1.54
N PHE A 414 20.87 -25.01 0.36
CA PHE A 414 19.54 -24.47 0.06
C PHE A 414 18.47 -25.57 0.07
N GLN A 415 17.43 -25.36 0.88
CA GLN A 415 16.26 -26.23 0.93
C GLN A 415 14.97 -25.42 1.09
N LEU A 416 13.88 -25.87 0.46
CA LEU A 416 12.53 -25.36 0.70
C LEU A 416 11.58 -26.54 0.86
N ILE A 417 10.88 -26.61 1.99
CA ILE A 417 9.89 -27.64 2.29
C ILE A 417 8.52 -26.96 2.41
N CYS A 418 7.53 -27.42 1.64
CA CYS A 418 6.18 -26.89 1.73
C CYS A 418 5.11 -27.87 1.22
N ASP A 419 3.89 -27.71 1.71
CA ASP A 419 2.77 -28.54 1.29
C ASP A 419 1.96 -27.85 0.17
N VAL A 420 1.80 -28.52 -0.98
CA VAL A 420 1.06 -28.01 -2.13
C VAL A 420 0.17 -29.09 -2.72
N GLY A 421 -1.14 -28.85 -2.73
CA GLY A 421 -2.11 -29.76 -3.36
C GLY A 421 -2.24 -31.12 -2.65
N GLY A 422 -2.05 -31.16 -1.33
CA GLY A 422 -2.17 -32.37 -0.52
C GLY A 422 -0.93 -33.28 -0.55
N LYS A 423 0.20 -32.77 -1.03
CA LYS A 423 1.50 -33.45 -0.99
C LYS A 423 2.56 -32.53 -0.42
N ARG A 424 3.57 -33.13 0.22
CA ARG A 424 4.76 -32.42 0.65
C ARG A 424 5.74 -32.32 -0.51
N ARG A 425 6.29 -31.12 -0.71
CA ARG A 425 7.30 -30.82 -1.72
C ARG A 425 8.59 -30.39 -1.05
N VAL A 426 9.69 -31.03 -1.44
CA VAL A 426 11.04 -30.64 -1.03
C VAL A 426 11.79 -30.16 -2.27
N TYR A 427 12.26 -28.93 -2.21
CA TYR A 427 13.13 -28.33 -3.21
C TYR A 427 14.53 -28.28 -2.61
N SER A 428 15.48 -29.04 -3.16
CA SER A 428 16.86 -29.08 -2.67
C SER A 428 17.83 -28.68 -3.77
N GLU A 429 18.92 -28.01 -3.40
CA GLU A 429 20.00 -27.75 -4.35
C GLU A 429 20.85 -29.00 -4.60
N GLU A 430 21.23 -29.19 -5.86
CA GLU A 430 22.06 -30.31 -6.30
C GLU A 430 22.99 -29.89 -7.45
N ASN A 431 24.20 -30.46 -7.45
CA ASN A 431 25.20 -30.22 -8.48
C ASN A 431 25.01 -31.18 -9.67
N TYR A 432 24.81 -30.61 -10.85
CA TYR A 432 24.68 -31.37 -12.09
C TYR A 432 25.69 -30.95 -13.14
N ARG A 433 26.20 -31.96 -13.84
CA ARG A 433 27.09 -31.78 -14.98
C ARG A 433 26.30 -31.80 -16.28
N ILE A 434 26.58 -30.81 -17.13
CA ILE A 434 26.06 -30.73 -18.49
C ILE A 434 27.21 -30.94 -19.46
N GLU A 435 27.02 -31.89 -20.38
CA GLU A 435 27.90 -32.09 -21.52
C GLU A 435 27.53 -31.08 -22.62
N LEU A 436 28.51 -30.28 -23.02
CA LEU A 436 28.41 -29.25 -24.03
C LEU A 436 29.29 -29.63 -25.22
N MET A 437 28.71 -29.59 -26.41
CA MET A 437 29.46 -29.74 -27.65
C MET A 437 29.85 -28.36 -28.15
N VAL A 438 31.15 -28.03 -28.13
CA VAL A 438 31.68 -26.77 -28.66
C VAL A 438 32.82 -27.12 -29.62
N GLU A 439 32.72 -26.68 -30.88
CA GLU A 439 33.72 -26.95 -31.92
C GLU A 439 34.10 -28.43 -32.05
N SER A 440 33.12 -29.32 -31.93
CA SER A 440 33.30 -30.79 -31.95
C SER A 440 34.14 -31.36 -30.80
N LYS A 441 34.45 -30.56 -29.77
CA LYS A 441 35.01 -31.01 -28.49
C LYS A 441 33.94 -31.11 -27.43
N LYS A 442 34.03 -32.16 -26.61
CA LYS A 442 33.22 -32.31 -25.41
C LYS A 442 33.77 -31.42 -24.31
N ASN A 443 32.95 -30.51 -23.82
CA ASN A 443 33.22 -29.70 -22.65
C ASN A 443 32.18 -30.04 -21.58
N TYR A 444 32.54 -29.87 -20.32
CA TYR A 444 31.64 -30.13 -19.20
C TYR A 444 31.46 -28.86 -18.38
N PHE A 445 30.23 -28.61 -17.97
CA PHE A 445 29.89 -27.48 -17.10
C PHE A 445 29.13 -27.99 -15.90
N ASP A 446 29.62 -27.65 -14.71
CA ASP A 446 28.95 -27.96 -13.46
C ASP A 446 28.04 -26.79 -13.09
N LEU A 447 26.77 -27.08 -12.84
CA LEU A 447 25.74 -26.10 -12.51
C LEU A 447 24.92 -26.58 -11.32
N LEU A 448 24.52 -25.62 -10.49
CA LEU A 448 23.55 -25.83 -9.43
C LEU A 448 22.13 -25.82 -9.99
N PHE A 449 21.37 -26.85 -9.63
CA PHE A 449 19.95 -27.00 -9.90
C PHE A 449 19.18 -27.13 -8.60
N VAL A 450 17.90 -26.77 -8.66
CA VAL A 450 16.91 -27.07 -7.63
C VAL A 450 16.09 -28.26 -8.11
N LEU A 451 16.16 -29.35 -7.37
CA LEU A 451 15.37 -30.56 -7.59
C LEU A 451 14.13 -30.52 -6.69
N LYS A 452 12.95 -30.68 -7.28
CA LYS A 452 11.69 -30.83 -6.55
C LYS A 452 11.34 -32.32 -6.46
N THR A 453 11.20 -32.80 -5.23
CA THR A 453 10.66 -34.13 -4.92
C THR A 453 9.28 -33.99 -4.27
N GLU A 454 8.45 -35.02 -4.39
CA GLU A 454 7.13 -35.09 -3.76
C GLU A 454 7.05 -36.33 -2.88
N THR A 455 6.60 -36.18 -1.63
CA THR A 455 6.43 -37.25 -0.65
C THR A 455 5.04 -37.19 0.00
N SER A 456 4.68 -38.19 0.81
CA SER A 456 3.51 -38.08 1.69
C SER A 456 3.71 -36.94 2.69
N ILE A 457 2.61 -36.38 3.20
CA ILE A 457 2.66 -35.36 4.27
C ILE A 457 3.21 -35.97 5.56
N ASP A 458 3.01 -37.27 5.78
CA ASP A 458 3.53 -37.95 6.96
C ASP A 458 5.03 -38.23 6.85
N ASP A 459 5.56 -38.29 5.62
CA ASP A 459 6.99 -38.44 5.36
C ASP A 459 7.70 -37.13 5.75
N LEU A 460 8.83 -37.22 6.44
CA LEU A 460 9.63 -36.09 6.99
C LEU A 460 9.02 -35.39 8.21
N THR A 461 7.97 -35.95 8.84
CA THR A 461 7.37 -35.33 10.04
C THR A 461 8.38 -35.19 11.18
N ASP A 462 9.23 -36.19 11.41
CA ASP A 462 10.24 -36.16 12.46
C ASP A 462 11.30 -35.09 12.20
N GLU A 463 11.81 -34.99 10.97
CA GLU A 463 12.78 -33.98 10.53
C GLU A 463 12.19 -32.56 10.65
N ILE A 464 10.93 -32.36 10.25
CA ILE A 464 10.26 -31.07 10.43
C ILE A 464 10.09 -30.74 11.91
N ASN A 465 9.73 -31.71 12.75
CA ASN A 465 9.61 -31.48 14.18
C ASN A 465 10.95 -31.11 14.82
N GLU A 466 12.07 -31.67 14.34
CA GLU A 466 13.42 -31.28 14.75
C GLU A 466 13.70 -29.82 14.39
N ILE A 467 13.49 -29.43 13.12
CA ILE A 467 13.62 -28.03 12.67
C ILE A 467 12.73 -27.12 13.52
N LYS A 468 11.47 -27.49 13.76
CA LYS A 468 10.53 -26.68 14.56
C LYS A 468 10.97 -26.53 16.01
N ASN A 469 11.67 -27.51 16.60
CA ASN A 469 12.20 -27.39 17.95
C ASN A 469 13.24 -26.26 18.03
N ASP A 470 14.13 -26.14 17.04
CA ASP A 470 15.14 -25.08 17.00
C ASP A 470 14.49 -23.69 16.95
N PHE A 471 13.46 -23.51 16.11
CA PHE A 471 12.69 -22.28 16.08
C PHE A 471 11.92 -22.02 17.38
N ALA A 472 11.38 -23.06 18.00
CA ALA A 472 10.63 -22.95 19.26
C ALA A 472 11.54 -22.53 20.42
N GLU A 473 12.77 -23.04 20.48
CA GLU A 473 13.75 -22.70 21.52
C GLU A 473 13.99 -21.19 21.59
N GLU A 474 14.26 -20.56 20.44
CA GLU A 474 14.47 -19.12 20.37
C GLU A 474 13.15 -18.35 20.52
N SER A 475 12.12 -18.72 19.74
CA SER A 475 10.90 -17.92 19.60
C SER A 475 10.05 -17.93 20.87
N VAL A 476 9.86 -19.10 21.50
CA VAL A 476 9.03 -19.21 22.72
C VAL A 476 9.72 -18.50 23.88
N SER A 477 11.04 -18.64 24.00
CA SER A 477 11.82 -17.94 25.03
C SER A 477 11.75 -16.42 24.88
N ASN A 478 11.89 -15.92 23.65
CA ASN A 478 11.76 -14.48 23.37
C ASN A 478 10.35 -13.97 23.69
N ILE A 479 9.29 -14.70 23.32
CA ILE A 479 7.90 -14.32 23.67
C ILE A 479 7.69 -14.25 25.18
N ILE A 480 8.25 -15.21 25.94
CA ILE A 480 8.19 -15.21 27.41
C ILE A 480 8.91 -13.98 27.98
N SER A 481 10.08 -13.64 27.44
CA SER A 481 10.85 -12.45 27.81
C SER A 481 10.09 -11.17 27.48
N ASP A 482 9.54 -11.04 26.28
CA ASP A 482 8.78 -9.87 25.81
C ASP A 482 7.56 -9.60 26.71
N ILE A 483 6.82 -10.67 27.08
CA ILE A 483 5.71 -10.56 28.03
C ILE A 483 6.20 -10.06 29.39
N GLN A 484 7.36 -10.54 29.85
CA GLN A 484 7.89 -10.18 31.16
C GLN A 484 8.45 -8.75 31.20
N GLU A 485 9.22 -8.34 30.18
CA GLU A 485 9.70 -6.96 30.04
C GLU A 485 8.52 -5.98 29.95
N TYR A 486 7.47 -6.34 29.20
CA TYR A 486 6.24 -5.55 29.16
C TYR A 486 5.57 -5.42 30.53
N MET A 487 5.52 -6.51 31.30
CA MET A 487 4.99 -6.49 32.66
C MET A 487 5.81 -5.61 33.61
N ASP A 488 7.13 -5.66 33.50
CA ASP A 488 8.05 -4.92 34.35
C ASP A 488 7.99 -3.40 34.10
N ASP A 489 7.82 -2.99 32.82
CA ASP A 489 7.77 -1.58 32.40
C ASP A 489 6.34 -1.01 32.28
N TYR A 490 5.30 -1.80 32.61
CA TYR A 490 3.91 -1.38 32.46
C TYR A 490 3.56 -0.18 33.36
N SER A 491 3.28 0.96 32.75
CA SER A 491 2.76 2.16 33.40
C SER A 491 1.35 2.46 32.87
N PRO A 492 0.32 2.52 33.73
CA PRO A 492 -1.05 2.60 33.25
C PRO A 492 -1.44 3.98 32.69
N SER A 493 -2.09 3.99 31.52
CA SER A 493 -2.69 5.18 30.89
C SER A 493 -3.89 4.78 29.99
N GLU A 494 -4.77 5.72 29.65
CA GLU A 494 -5.96 5.47 28.79
C GLU A 494 -5.60 5.06 27.34
N GLU A 495 -4.35 5.24 26.90
CA GLU A 495 -3.86 4.84 25.57
C GLU A 495 -3.35 3.39 25.50
N ASN A 496 -3.11 2.73 26.64
CA ASN A 496 -2.40 1.45 26.68
C ASN A 496 -3.28 0.23 26.39
N ASP A 497 -4.60 0.31 26.64
CA ASP A 497 -5.51 -0.84 26.52
C ASP A 497 -5.50 -1.50 25.13
N LEU A 498 -5.44 -0.72 24.04
CA LEU A 498 -5.44 -1.28 22.67
C LEU A 498 -4.07 -1.88 22.28
N LYS A 499 -2.98 -1.39 22.86
CA LYS A 499 -1.63 -1.96 22.66
C LYS A 499 -1.49 -3.28 23.40
N ASP A 500 -2.05 -3.37 24.61
CA ASP A 500 -2.08 -4.59 25.42
C ASP A 500 -2.75 -5.75 24.68
N TYR A 501 -3.95 -5.52 24.12
CA TYR A 501 -4.68 -6.56 23.37
C TYR A 501 -3.92 -7.01 22.11
N LYS A 502 -3.25 -6.10 21.41
CA LYS A 502 -2.50 -6.43 20.18
C LYS A 502 -1.22 -7.21 20.47
N LEU A 503 -0.50 -6.87 21.54
CA LEU A 503 0.67 -7.63 21.99
C LEU A 503 0.25 -9.06 22.35
N LEU A 504 -0.80 -9.20 23.15
CA LEU A 504 -1.32 -10.50 23.58
C LEU A 504 -1.88 -11.36 22.42
N GLU A 505 -2.50 -10.73 21.41
CA GLU A 505 -2.95 -11.42 20.19
C GLU A 505 -1.76 -11.87 19.34
N SER A 506 -0.71 -11.04 19.23
CA SER A 506 0.54 -11.38 18.52
C SER A 506 1.24 -12.58 19.16
N CYS A 507 1.42 -12.57 20.49
CA CYS A 507 2.04 -13.67 21.23
C CYS A 507 1.30 -15.01 20.99
N THR A 508 -0.04 -15.02 21.08
CA THR A 508 -0.81 -16.23 20.84
C THR A 508 -0.68 -16.71 19.40
N ASN A 509 -0.73 -15.82 18.42
CA ASN A 509 -0.57 -16.23 17.02
C ASN A 509 0.82 -16.84 16.77
N LYS A 510 1.87 -16.32 17.42
CA LYS A 510 3.23 -16.82 17.27
C LYS A 510 3.50 -18.16 17.98
N THR A 511 2.66 -18.59 18.91
CA THR A 511 2.81 -19.90 19.56
C THR A 511 2.03 -21.02 18.87
N ILE A 512 1.08 -20.68 17.98
CA ILE A 512 0.24 -21.66 17.26
C ILE A 512 1.05 -22.80 16.61
N PRO A 513 2.14 -22.54 15.87
CA PRO A 513 2.86 -23.61 15.17
C PRO A 513 3.52 -24.62 16.11
N PHE A 514 3.80 -24.21 17.34
CA PHE A 514 4.55 -24.97 18.33
C PHE A 514 3.64 -25.71 19.33
N ALA A 515 2.33 -25.46 19.31
CA ALA A 515 1.37 -25.99 20.29
C ALA A 515 1.30 -27.53 20.37
N LYS A 516 1.79 -28.23 19.35
CA LYS A 516 1.81 -29.71 19.29
C LYS A 516 3.20 -30.31 19.57
N LEU A 517 4.20 -29.50 19.90
CA LEU A 517 5.53 -29.99 20.26
C LEU A 517 5.54 -30.38 21.74
N ASP A 518 5.75 -31.68 22.01
CA ASP A 518 5.74 -32.22 23.38
C ASP A 518 6.73 -31.50 24.30
N ASN A 519 7.91 -31.13 23.78
CA ASN A 519 8.98 -30.46 24.52
C ASN A 519 8.61 -29.04 24.99
N TYR A 520 7.73 -28.35 24.27
CA TYR A 520 7.39 -26.94 24.51
C TYR A 520 5.98 -26.73 25.05
N THR A 521 5.19 -27.81 25.19
CA THR A 521 3.80 -27.72 25.69
C THR A 521 3.73 -26.99 27.03
N LYS A 522 4.64 -27.29 27.97
CA LYS A 522 4.69 -26.61 29.29
C LYS A 522 5.06 -25.13 29.19
N LEU A 523 5.98 -24.77 28.31
CA LEU A 523 6.40 -23.38 28.09
C LEU A 523 5.27 -22.58 27.43
N ILE A 524 4.52 -23.18 26.51
CA ILE A 524 3.36 -22.55 25.88
C ILE A 524 2.22 -22.39 26.90
N GLU A 525 1.99 -23.38 27.77
CA GLU A 525 1.07 -23.25 28.90
C GLU A 525 1.51 -22.11 29.83
N GLU A 526 2.81 -21.95 30.08
CA GLU A 526 3.35 -20.82 30.86
C GLU A 526 3.08 -19.46 30.17
N VAL A 527 3.25 -19.37 28.85
CA VAL A 527 2.89 -18.17 28.08
C VAL A 527 1.41 -17.82 28.28
N GLU A 528 0.51 -18.79 28.18
CA GLU A 528 -0.93 -18.56 28.38
C GLU A 528 -1.27 -18.18 29.82
N VAL A 529 -0.60 -18.76 30.82
CA VAL A 529 -0.77 -18.39 32.25
C VAL A 529 -0.28 -16.96 32.50
N ARG A 530 0.90 -16.59 32.00
CA ARG A 530 1.45 -15.23 32.15
C ARG A 530 0.57 -14.19 31.44
N LYS A 531 0.07 -14.51 30.26
CA LYS A 531 -0.92 -13.69 29.54
C LYS A 531 -2.19 -13.49 30.37
N ALA A 532 -2.72 -14.56 30.98
CA ALA A 532 -3.89 -14.46 31.83
C ALA A 532 -3.63 -13.59 33.06
N SER A 533 -2.44 -13.70 33.66
CA SER A 533 -1.99 -12.83 34.76
C SER A 533 -1.94 -11.37 34.33
N LEU A 534 -1.24 -11.07 33.24
CA LEU A 534 -1.12 -9.70 32.70
C LEU A 534 -2.50 -9.09 32.40
N LEU A 535 -3.42 -9.87 31.81
CA LEU A 535 -4.78 -9.41 31.55
C LEU A 535 -5.54 -9.08 32.85
N GLU A 536 -5.31 -9.82 33.93
CA GLU A 536 -5.91 -9.55 35.24
C GLU A 536 -5.25 -8.37 35.95
N ASP A 537 -3.94 -8.20 35.82
CA ASP A 537 -3.19 -7.06 36.34
C ASP A 537 -3.64 -5.75 35.66
N VAL A 538 -3.77 -5.75 34.32
CA VAL A 538 -4.32 -4.63 33.54
C VAL A 538 -5.72 -4.27 34.02
N LYS A 539 -6.62 -5.27 34.18
CA LYS A 539 -7.97 -5.04 34.71
C LYS A 539 -7.96 -4.47 36.13
N THR A 540 -7.08 -4.97 36.99
CA THR A 540 -7.00 -4.54 38.39
C THR A 540 -6.56 -3.09 38.50
N ILE A 541 -5.50 -2.73 37.77
CA ILE A 541 -4.98 -1.36 37.74
C ILE A 541 -5.99 -0.39 37.13
N ARG A 542 -6.64 -0.78 36.02
CA ARG A 542 -7.73 0.01 35.40
C ARG A 542 -8.87 0.29 36.39
N ARG A 543 -9.28 -0.73 37.16
CA ARG A 543 -10.27 -0.57 38.24
C ARG A 543 -9.81 0.40 39.33
N GLU A 544 -8.53 0.43 39.70
CA GLU A 544 -8.02 1.37 40.70
C GLU A 544 -8.06 2.83 40.21
N ILE A 545 -7.68 3.07 38.95
CA ILE A 545 -7.77 4.39 38.32
C ILE A 545 -9.22 4.86 38.23
N LEU A 546 -10.12 3.97 37.82
CA LEU A 546 -11.57 4.22 37.81
C LEU A 546 -12.08 4.57 39.21
N LYS A 547 -11.69 3.81 40.25
CA LYS A 547 -12.04 4.11 41.64
C LYS A 547 -11.51 5.48 42.09
N GLN A 548 -10.33 5.88 41.66
CA GLN A 548 -9.77 7.20 42.01
C GLN A 548 -10.55 8.33 41.33
N LYS A 549 -10.87 8.20 40.03
CA LYS A 549 -11.75 9.16 39.33
C LYS A 549 -13.15 9.21 39.96
N ILE A 550 -13.70 8.07 40.36
CA ILE A 550 -14.99 7.98 41.08
C ILE A 550 -14.93 8.71 42.42
N LYS A 551 -13.82 8.63 43.17
CA LYS A 551 -13.65 9.42 44.41
C LYS A 551 -13.66 10.92 44.14
N ASP A 552 -13.04 11.37 43.05
CA ASP A 552 -13.07 12.79 42.66
C ASP A 552 -14.52 13.22 42.40
N PHE A 553 -15.31 12.37 41.74
CA PHE A 553 -16.75 12.59 41.58
C PHE A 553 -17.52 12.56 42.92
N GLN A 554 -17.20 11.68 43.86
CA GLN A 554 -17.89 11.61 45.17
C GLN A 554 -17.68 12.88 46.02
N SER A 555 -16.60 13.62 45.79
CA SER A 555 -16.34 14.90 46.47
C SER A 555 -17.21 16.06 45.99
N PHE A 556 -17.98 15.86 44.92
CA PHE A 556 -18.83 16.89 44.32
C PHE A 556 -20.01 17.26 45.23
N SER A 557 -20.18 18.57 45.47
CA SER A 557 -21.35 19.12 46.15
C SER A 557 -22.12 20.04 45.21
N ALA A 558 -23.32 19.63 44.79
CA ALA A 558 -24.15 20.45 43.94
C ALA A 558 -24.73 21.63 44.72
N SER A 559 -24.71 22.83 44.12
CA SER A 559 -25.31 24.03 44.70
C SER A 559 -26.72 24.31 44.15
N SER A 560 -27.07 23.67 43.04
CA SER A 560 -28.35 23.79 42.33
C SER A 560 -28.76 22.48 41.64
N TYR A 561 -30.02 22.40 41.23
CA TYR A 561 -30.53 21.29 40.41
C TYR A 561 -29.80 21.17 39.06
N ARG A 562 -29.44 22.30 38.44
CA ARG A 562 -28.70 22.33 37.17
C ARG A 562 -27.31 21.73 37.31
N ASP A 563 -26.65 21.95 38.45
CA ASP A 563 -25.34 21.36 38.73
C ASP A 563 -25.42 19.84 38.81
N CYS A 564 -26.49 19.29 39.42
CA CYS A 564 -26.74 17.85 39.46
C CYS A 564 -26.91 17.26 38.05
N GLN A 565 -27.65 17.94 37.17
CA GLN A 565 -27.87 17.47 35.80
C GLN A 565 -26.60 17.50 34.95
N ASN A 566 -25.81 18.58 35.06
CA ASN A 566 -24.52 18.67 34.37
C ASN A 566 -23.58 17.55 34.83
N PHE A 567 -23.55 17.29 36.14
CA PHE A 567 -22.73 16.26 36.74
C PHE A 567 -23.16 14.84 36.31
N ARG A 568 -24.47 14.58 36.24
CA ARG A 568 -25.01 13.33 35.70
C ARG A 568 -24.56 13.09 34.25
N ASN A 569 -24.60 14.12 33.40
CA ASN A 569 -24.15 13.99 32.01
C ASN A 569 -22.66 13.70 31.88
N GLN A 570 -21.82 14.27 32.76
CA GLN A 570 -20.39 13.97 32.80
C GLN A 570 -20.12 12.51 33.14
N ILE A 571 -20.85 11.96 34.13
CA ILE A 571 -20.73 10.54 34.50
C ILE A 571 -21.22 9.64 33.36
N GLU A 572 -22.36 9.95 32.74
CA GLU A 572 -22.87 9.15 31.61
C GLU A 572 -21.93 9.17 30.40
N THR A 573 -21.26 10.30 30.15
CA THR A 573 -20.24 10.38 29.09
C THR A 573 -19.05 9.48 29.44
N PHE A 574 -18.59 9.53 30.70
CA PHE A 574 -17.46 8.72 31.16
C PHE A 574 -17.77 7.21 31.20
N LYS A 575 -19.03 6.83 31.47
CA LYS A 575 -19.48 5.42 31.42
C LYS A 575 -19.41 4.82 30.02
N LEU A 576 -19.51 5.62 28.95
CA LEU A 576 -19.38 5.12 27.57
C LEU A 576 -17.99 4.56 27.27
N ASP A 577 -16.96 5.04 27.99
CA ASP A 577 -15.57 4.60 27.82
C ASP A 577 -15.19 3.43 28.76
N CYS A 578 -16.16 2.91 29.53
CA CYS A 578 -15.98 1.83 30.49
C CYS A 578 -16.44 0.47 29.93
N LEU A 579 -15.84 -0.63 30.40
CA LEU A 579 -16.32 -1.99 30.10
C LEU A 579 -17.58 -2.32 30.91
N ASP A 580 -18.43 -3.22 30.41
CA ASP A 580 -19.68 -3.61 31.09
C ASP A 580 -19.45 -4.09 32.54
N SER A 581 -18.35 -4.82 32.78
CA SER A 581 -17.96 -5.30 34.12
C SER A 581 -17.57 -4.20 35.10
N GLU A 582 -17.37 -2.97 34.63
CA GLU A 582 -16.93 -1.82 35.42
C GLU A 582 -18.09 -0.89 35.81
N LEU A 583 -19.26 -1.03 35.17
CA LEU A 583 -20.42 -0.16 35.37
C LEU A 583 -20.99 -0.22 36.80
N SER A 584 -20.84 -1.35 37.49
CA SER A 584 -21.28 -1.51 38.89
C SER A 584 -20.55 -0.57 39.86
N LEU A 585 -19.38 -0.05 39.49
CA LEU A 585 -18.61 0.89 40.32
C LEU A 585 -19.30 2.27 40.43
N PHE A 586 -20.25 2.58 39.55
CA PHE A 586 -20.95 3.88 39.53
C PHE A 586 -22.26 3.92 40.34
N GLU A 587 -22.72 2.79 40.87
CA GLU A 587 -24.01 2.71 41.58
C GLU A 587 -24.11 3.68 42.77
N GLU A 588 -23.03 3.85 43.54
CA GLU A 588 -23.01 4.79 44.67
C GLU A 588 -23.14 6.24 44.21
N LEU A 589 -22.49 6.62 43.11
CA LEU A 589 -22.58 7.97 42.53
C LEU A 589 -23.98 8.25 41.99
N ASP A 590 -24.58 7.30 41.27
CA ASP A 590 -25.94 7.42 40.75
C ASP A 590 -26.95 7.62 41.89
N ASN A 591 -26.79 6.89 42.99
CA ASN A 591 -27.60 7.04 44.20
C ASN A 591 -27.42 8.41 44.86
N LEU A 592 -26.17 8.89 44.99
CA LEU A 592 -25.87 10.21 45.56
C LEU A 592 -26.52 11.34 44.75
N ILE A 593 -26.38 11.32 43.42
CA ILE A 593 -26.95 12.33 42.52
C ILE A 593 -28.48 12.32 42.60
N THR A 594 -29.09 11.13 42.55
CA THR A 594 -30.55 10.98 42.62
C THR A 594 -31.11 11.55 43.94
N LYS A 595 -30.40 11.34 45.05
CA LYS A 595 -30.77 11.89 46.37
C LYS A 595 -30.65 13.42 46.43
N GLN A 596 -29.59 13.99 45.83
CA GLN A 596 -29.43 15.45 45.76
C GLN A 596 -30.49 16.09 44.84
N GLU A 597 -30.76 15.50 43.66
CA GLU A 597 -31.80 15.95 42.73
C GLU A 597 -33.19 15.99 43.39
N PHE A 598 -33.55 14.93 44.14
CA PHE A 598 -34.81 14.88 44.88
C PHE A 598 -34.92 16.00 45.92
N SER A 599 -33.83 16.26 46.66
CA SER A 599 -33.77 17.31 47.67
C SER A 599 -33.96 18.71 47.07
N PHE A 600 -33.35 18.99 45.91
CA PHE A 600 -33.53 20.26 45.21
C PHE A 600 -34.94 20.43 44.63
N LYS A 601 -35.53 19.36 44.04
CA LYS A 601 -36.93 19.39 43.57
C LYS A 601 -37.90 19.79 44.68
N LEU A 602 -37.71 19.25 45.89
CA LEU A 602 -38.50 19.58 47.08
C LEU A 602 -38.39 21.05 47.52
N ILE A 603 -37.25 21.68 47.28
CA ILE A 603 -36.99 23.08 47.68
C ILE A 603 -37.60 24.06 46.66
N GLU A 604 -37.48 23.78 45.36
CA GLU A 604 -37.85 24.71 44.29
C GLU A 604 -39.36 24.74 44.00
N HIS A 605 -40.08 23.65 44.24
CA HIS A 605 -41.50 23.53 43.90
C HIS A 605 -42.41 23.83 45.09
N LYS A 606 -43.64 24.27 44.78
CA LYS A 606 -44.73 24.33 45.76
C LYS A 606 -45.30 22.92 45.93
N ASN A 607 -45.28 22.41 47.15
CA ASN A 607 -45.65 21.02 47.43
C ASN A 607 -47.00 20.93 48.13
N THR A 608 -47.70 19.80 47.92
CA THR A 608 -48.85 19.42 48.73
C THR A 608 -48.42 18.38 49.77
N ILE A 609 -48.23 18.82 51.02
CA ILE A 609 -47.78 17.97 52.12
C ILE A 609 -48.99 17.29 52.76
N ILE A 610 -49.07 15.97 52.60
CA ILE A 610 -50.11 15.13 53.19
C ILE A 610 -49.53 14.52 54.46
N ILE A 611 -49.98 14.98 55.63
CA ILE A 611 -49.39 14.55 56.91
C ILE A 611 -50.22 13.41 57.50
N CYS A 612 -49.57 12.28 57.76
CA CYS A 612 -50.19 11.14 58.42
C CYS A 612 -50.25 11.35 59.94
N TYR A 613 -51.18 10.65 60.61
CA TYR A 613 -51.44 10.80 62.04
C TYR A 613 -50.24 10.42 62.92
N ASP A 614 -49.40 9.47 62.47
CA ASP A 614 -48.21 9.01 63.20
C ASP A 614 -47.18 10.13 63.41
N ILE A 615 -47.11 11.09 62.49
CA ILE A 615 -46.22 12.25 62.62
C ILE A 615 -46.65 13.13 63.78
N PHE A 616 -47.96 13.33 63.99
CA PHE A 616 -48.46 14.13 65.09
C PHE A 616 -48.26 13.48 66.46
N LEU A 617 -48.10 12.14 66.50
CA LEU A 617 -47.75 11.41 67.72
C LEU A 617 -46.27 11.59 68.10
N ASN A 618 -45.40 11.89 67.12
CA ASN A 618 -43.98 12.17 67.37
C ASN A 618 -43.69 13.66 67.55
N ASP A 619 -44.30 14.51 66.70
CA ASP A 619 -44.14 15.96 66.71
C ASP A 619 -45.51 16.65 66.60
N ALA A 620 -46.10 16.93 67.76
CA ALA A 620 -47.37 17.66 67.87
C ALA A 620 -47.32 19.06 67.21
N GLN A 621 -46.13 19.60 66.96
CA GLN A 621 -45.92 20.94 66.40
C GLN A 621 -45.47 20.98 64.93
N ILE A 622 -45.58 19.84 64.23
CA ILE A 622 -45.11 19.71 62.84
C ILE A 622 -45.68 20.77 61.90
N LEU A 623 -46.92 21.24 62.13
CA LEU A 623 -47.59 22.24 61.28
C LEU A 623 -46.91 23.61 61.32
N GLN A 624 -46.23 23.95 62.43
CA GLN A 624 -45.41 25.16 62.52
C GLN A 624 -44.17 25.11 61.63
N LYS A 625 -43.67 23.90 61.34
CA LYS A 625 -42.45 23.67 60.56
C LYS A 625 -42.71 23.68 59.05
N VAL A 626 -43.95 23.39 58.61
CA VAL A 626 -44.29 23.40 57.18
C VAL A 626 -44.19 24.80 56.59
N TYR A 627 -43.56 24.90 55.43
CA TYR A 627 -43.31 26.18 54.76
C TYR A 627 -44.62 26.87 54.35
N ALA A 628 -44.68 28.20 54.51
CA ALA A 628 -45.93 28.96 54.33
C ALA A 628 -46.54 28.87 52.92
N LYS A 629 -45.73 28.58 51.89
CA LYS A 629 -46.23 28.42 50.51
C LYS A 629 -46.75 27.01 50.22
N ASP A 630 -46.38 26.01 51.01
CA ASP A 630 -46.78 24.63 50.78
C ASP A 630 -48.22 24.41 51.28
N LYS A 631 -48.95 23.57 50.55
CA LYS A 631 -50.34 23.25 50.88
C LYS A 631 -50.34 22.06 51.84
N VAL A 632 -50.98 22.21 52.99
CA VAL A 632 -51.09 21.12 53.96
C VAL A 632 -52.45 20.46 53.88
N VAL A 633 -52.45 19.13 53.72
CA VAL A 633 -53.66 18.31 53.64
C VAL A 633 -53.61 17.25 54.74
N LEU A 634 -54.69 17.13 55.50
CA LEU A 634 -54.87 16.09 56.51
C LEU A 634 -56.10 15.25 56.16
N SER A 635 -56.09 13.99 56.62
CA SER A 635 -57.27 13.13 56.59
C SER A 635 -58.42 13.78 57.38
N SER A 636 -59.66 13.68 56.88
CA SER A 636 -60.82 14.17 57.63
C SER A 636 -61.04 13.40 58.93
N ASN A 637 -60.56 12.15 58.99
CA ASN A 637 -60.66 11.28 60.16
C ASN A 637 -59.51 11.49 61.15
N ILE A 638 -58.65 12.50 60.95
CA ILE A 638 -57.46 12.74 61.78
C ILE A 638 -57.81 12.92 63.27
N PHE A 639 -58.89 13.63 63.58
CA PHE A 639 -59.35 13.85 64.97
C PHE A 639 -59.72 12.53 65.65
N LYS A 640 -60.62 11.76 65.02
CA LYS A 640 -61.05 10.44 65.51
C LYS A 640 -59.87 9.48 65.67
N ARG A 641 -58.91 9.52 64.73
CA ARG A 641 -57.70 8.71 64.83
C ARG A 641 -56.85 9.13 66.02
N LEU A 642 -56.54 10.40 66.20
CA LEU A 642 -55.71 10.85 67.33
C LEU A 642 -56.39 10.64 68.69
N GLU A 643 -57.70 10.89 68.79
CA GLU A 643 -58.50 10.64 70.01
C GLU A 643 -58.44 9.17 70.45
N SER A 644 -58.38 8.21 69.52
CA SER A 644 -58.23 6.78 69.89
C SER A 644 -56.94 6.47 70.67
N TRP A 645 -55.96 7.38 70.68
CA TRP A 645 -54.70 7.25 71.43
C TRP A 645 -54.65 8.14 72.67
N SER A 646 -55.67 8.98 72.93
CA SER A 646 -55.64 9.93 74.07
C SER A 646 -55.70 9.25 75.44
N GLU A 647 -56.15 8.00 75.50
CA GLU A 647 -56.24 7.22 76.73
C GLU A 647 -54.91 6.53 77.11
N LEU A 648 -53.94 6.46 76.19
CA LEU A 648 -52.65 5.83 76.42
C LEU A 648 -51.69 6.76 77.18
N PRO A 649 -50.98 6.30 78.23
CA PRO A 649 -50.12 7.13 79.06
C PRO A 649 -49.05 7.90 78.29
N GLU A 650 -48.45 7.26 77.27
CA GLU A 650 -47.37 7.82 76.46
C GLU A 650 -47.81 9.03 75.61
N TYR A 651 -49.09 9.10 75.24
CA TYR A 651 -49.64 10.13 74.36
C TYR A 651 -50.56 11.14 75.09
N LYS A 652 -50.74 10.98 76.40
CA LYS A 652 -51.66 11.77 77.23
C LYS A 652 -51.42 13.28 77.18
N THR A 653 -50.18 13.71 76.94
CA THR A 653 -49.81 15.13 76.78
C THR A 653 -49.65 15.56 75.32
N ILE A 654 -49.28 14.63 74.43
CA ILE A 654 -48.97 14.88 73.02
C ILE A 654 -50.25 15.05 72.20
N VAL A 655 -51.23 14.15 72.37
CA VAL A 655 -52.48 14.15 71.59
C VAL A 655 -53.30 15.42 71.82
N PRO A 656 -53.56 15.89 73.06
CA PRO A 656 -54.26 17.15 73.27
C PRO A 656 -53.56 18.35 72.63
N ARG A 657 -52.22 18.36 72.64
CA ARG A 657 -51.41 19.41 72.01
C ARG A 657 -51.52 19.38 70.49
N ALA A 658 -51.42 18.20 69.88
CA ALA A 658 -51.59 18.01 68.44
C ALA A 658 -53.01 18.41 67.98
N LEU A 659 -54.05 18.00 68.72
CA LEU A 659 -55.44 18.36 68.43
C LEU A 659 -55.66 19.88 68.51
N SER A 660 -55.15 20.53 69.57
CA SER A 660 -55.20 21.99 69.72
C SER A 660 -54.49 22.71 68.57
N GLU A 661 -53.34 22.19 68.14
CA GLU A 661 -52.59 22.76 67.02
C GLU A 661 -53.34 22.62 65.69
N ILE A 662 -53.86 21.42 65.39
CA ILE A 662 -54.66 21.18 64.18
C ILE A 662 -55.88 22.11 64.16
N GLN A 663 -56.61 22.26 65.29
CA GLN A 663 -57.76 23.16 65.38
C GLN A 663 -57.37 24.63 65.15
N ASN A 664 -56.23 25.08 65.69
CA ASN A 664 -55.73 26.43 65.49
C ASN A 664 -55.40 26.70 64.01
N PHE A 665 -54.69 25.77 63.35
CA PHE A 665 -54.37 25.90 61.93
C PHE A 665 -55.60 25.76 61.02
N GLN A 666 -56.61 24.99 61.44
CA GLN A 666 -57.90 24.91 60.76
C GLN A 666 -58.66 26.24 60.82
N LYS A 667 -58.76 26.86 62.01
CA LYS A 667 -59.38 28.19 62.20
C LYS A 667 -58.70 29.26 61.33
N LYS A 668 -57.38 29.17 61.16
CA LYS A 668 -56.58 30.05 60.29
C LYS A 668 -56.64 29.70 58.79
N LYS A 669 -57.43 28.70 58.38
CA LYS A 669 -57.54 28.19 57.00
C LYS A 669 -56.19 27.80 56.37
N ARG A 670 -55.22 27.33 57.18
CA ARG A 670 -53.87 26.92 56.72
C ARG A 670 -53.74 25.43 56.41
N ILE A 671 -54.74 24.63 56.74
CA ILE A 671 -54.81 23.20 56.46
C ILE A 671 -56.13 22.86 55.76
N THR A 672 -56.13 21.82 54.93
CA THR A 672 -57.33 21.28 54.27
C THR A 672 -57.61 19.88 54.81
N LEU A 673 -58.84 19.63 55.29
CA LEU A 673 -59.30 18.27 55.63
C LEU A 673 -59.90 17.62 54.39
N ASN A 674 -59.50 16.39 54.08
CA ASN A 674 -59.97 15.67 52.89
C ASN A 674 -60.25 14.19 53.23
N GLN A 675 -61.38 13.67 52.75
CA GLN A 675 -61.84 12.29 52.96
C GLN A 675 -61.17 11.28 52.02
N GLY A 676 -60.34 11.73 51.08
CA GLY A 676 -59.81 10.88 50.02
C GLY A 676 -60.89 10.38 49.05
N LYS A 677 -60.47 9.67 48.00
CA LYS A 677 -61.37 9.02 47.03
C LYS A 677 -60.86 7.61 46.78
N LYS A 678 -61.35 6.65 47.59
CA LYS A 678 -60.83 5.27 47.56
C LYS A 678 -61.01 4.59 46.19
N GLU A 679 -61.93 5.08 45.37
CA GLU A 679 -62.19 4.61 44.02
C GLU A 679 -60.97 4.77 43.10
N VAL A 680 -60.10 5.74 43.38
CA VAL A 680 -58.87 6.03 42.62
C VAL A 680 -57.74 5.03 42.92
N LEU A 681 -57.89 4.22 43.97
CA LEU A 681 -56.92 3.17 44.30
C LEU A 681 -57.33 1.83 43.69
N GLU A 682 -56.34 0.98 43.41
CA GLU A 682 -56.58 -0.42 43.06
C GLU A 682 -57.19 -1.19 44.24
N ASN A 683 -57.96 -2.26 43.95
CA ASN A 683 -58.73 -2.99 44.96
C ASN A 683 -57.89 -3.47 46.15
N LYS A 684 -56.62 -3.87 45.95
CA LYS A 684 -55.71 -4.29 47.02
C LYS A 684 -55.37 -3.19 48.04
N PHE A 685 -55.43 -1.91 47.66
CA PHE A 685 -55.13 -0.79 48.56
C PHE A 685 -56.39 -0.15 49.15
N LYS A 686 -57.59 -0.48 48.65
CA LYS A 686 -58.87 0.06 49.17
C LYS A 686 -59.17 -0.39 50.61
N THR A 687 -58.71 -1.58 50.98
CA THR A 687 -58.87 -2.18 52.31
C THR A 687 -57.76 -1.79 53.28
N SER A 688 -56.70 -1.10 52.81
CA SER A 688 -55.61 -0.65 53.68
C SER A 688 -56.11 0.34 54.75
N PRO A 689 -55.60 0.28 55.99
CA PRO A 689 -55.86 1.31 57.00
C PRO A 689 -55.38 2.70 56.57
N PHE A 690 -54.51 2.80 55.56
CA PHE A 690 -54.03 4.06 54.99
C PHE A 690 -54.69 4.43 53.66
N SER A 691 -55.72 3.70 53.22
CA SER A 691 -56.41 3.93 51.93
C SER A 691 -56.82 5.39 51.72
N GLU A 692 -57.16 6.09 52.79
CA GLU A 692 -57.53 7.51 52.74
C GLU A 692 -56.33 8.38 52.32
N ILE A 693 -55.18 8.18 52.96
CA ILE A 693 -53.94 8.94 52.72
C ILE A 693 -53.36 8.61 51.35
N LEU A 694 -53.32 7.32 50.97
CA LEU A 694 -52.88 6.88 49.66
C LEU A 694 -53.75 7.46 48.54
N SER A 695 -55.07 7.47 48.73
CA SER A 695 -55.99 8.04 47.74
C SER A 695 -55.84 9.55 47.60
N MET A 696 -55.58 10.26 48.71
CA MET A 696 -55.22 11.68 48.65
C MET A 696 -53.93 11.88 47.85
N GLY A 697 -52.89 11.11 48.13
CA GLY A 697 -51.64 11.15 47.38
C GLY A 697 -51.86 11.01 45.88
N ARG A 698 -52.71 10.07 45.46
CA ARG A 698 -53.04 9.89 44.04
C ARG A 698 -53.85 11.06 43.47
N VAL A 699 -54.91 11.50 44.14
CA VAL A 699 -55.77 12.61 43.70
C VAL A 699 -54.97 13.90 43.51
N TYR A 700 -54.04 14.22 44.41
CA TYR A 700 -53.20 15.41 44.27
C TYR A 700 -52.07 15.23 43.24
N SER A 701 -51.66 14.00 42.96
CA SER A 701 -50.70 13.67 41.89
C SER A 701 -51.34 13.90 40.52
N ASP A 702 -52.58 13.40 40.35
CA ASP A 702 -53.37 13.58 39.12
C ASP A 702 -53.68 15.07 38.85
N ARG A 703 -53.72 15.91 39.88
CA ARG A 703 -53.88 17.38 39.77
C ARG A 703 -52.57 18.13 39.54
N SER A 704 -51.45 17.41 39.41
CA SER A 704 -50.11 17.98 39.30
C SER A 704 -49.74 18.91 40.47
N GLU A 705 -50.29 18.69 41.67
CA GLU A 705 -50.05 19.53 42.85
C GLU A 705 -48.85 19.03 43.70
N ASN A 706 -47.96 18.22 43.11
CA ASN A 706 -46.77 17.60 43.71
C ASN A 706 -46.99 17.10 45.16
N PRO A 707 -47.77 16.03 45.35
CA PRO A 707 -48.07 15.49 46.66
C PRO A 707 -46.86 14.79 47.28
N ILE A 708 -46.66 15.03 48.57
CA ILE A 708 -45.62 14.37 49.36
C ILE A 708 -46.26 13.90 50.66
N ILE A 709 -46.22 12.60 50.90
CA ILE A 709 -46.77 11.98 52.10
C ILE A 709 -45.70 12.01 53.20
N LEU A 710 -45.98 12.75 54.28
CA LEU A 710 -45.14 12.81 55.47
C LEU A 710 -45.58 11.72 56.44
N THR A 711 -44.74 10.71 56.64
CA THR A 711 -45.01 9.57 57.53
C THR A 711 -43.71 8.88 57.94
N ASN A 712 -43.67 8.34 59.15
CA ASN A 712 -42.64 7.42 59.63
C ASN A 712 -43.14 5.97 59.61
N HIS A 713 -44.39 5.71 59.22
CA HIS A 713 -45.01 4.38 59.29
C HIS A 713 -44.51 3.44 58.18
N PRO A 714 -43.79 2.34 58.48
CA PRO A 714 -43.15 1.49 57.47
C PRO A 714 -44.13 0.95 56.41
N LYS A 715 -45.29 0.46 56.84
CA LYS A 715 -46.33 -0.05 55.93
C LYS A 715 -46.86 1.00 54.94
N LEU A 716 -47.01 2.25 55.38
CA LEU A 716 -47.50 3.32 54.49
C LEU A 716 -46.41 3.71 53.50
N ILE A 717 -45.14 3.73 53.92
CA ILE A 717 -44.00 3.99 53.03
C ILE A 717 -43.95 2.94 51.92
N GLU A 718 -44.12 1.66 52.26
CA GLU A 718 -44.13 0.56 51.29
C GLU A 718 -45.33 0.65 50.33
N GLU A 719 -46.54 0.84 50.85
CA GLU A 719 -47.76 0.95 50.02
C GLU A 719 -47.72 2.18 49.10
N ALA A 720 -47.18 3.31 49.57
CA ALA A 720 -47.00 4.51 48.75
C ALA A 720 -45.95 4.31 47.65
N ARG A 721 -44.83 3.63 47.96
CA ARG A 721 -43.80 3.29 46.97
C ARG A 721 -44.36 2.43 45.84
N LEU A 722 -45.19 1.43 46.16
CA LEU A 722 -45.86 0.58 45.16
C LEU A 722 -46.82 1.36 44.26
N LEU A 723 -47.32 2.51 44.71
CA LEU A 723 -48.20 3.40 43.96
C LEU A 723 -47.45 4.54 43.23
N GLY A 724 -46.11 4.56 43.31
CA GLY A 724 -45.28 5.62 42.75
C GLY A 724 -45.47 6.97 43.44
N LEU A 725 -45.89 6.98 44.70
CA LEU A 725 -46.12 8.19 45.48
C LEU A 725 -44.88 8.56 46.32
N ASN A 726 -44.55 9.85 46.33
CA ASN A 726 -43.42 10.35 47.11
C ASN A 726 -43.73 10.36 48.60
N THR A 727 -42.89 9.70 49.39
CA THR A 727 -42.94 9.74 50.85
C THR A 727 -41.69 10.37 51.42
N ILE A 728 -41.82 11.03 52.57
CA ILE A 728 -40.69 11.55 53.32
C ILE A 728 -40.88 11.28 54.81
N SER A 729 -39.80 10.89 55.49
CA SER A 729 -39.80 10.75 56.94
C SER A 729 -39.71 12.10 57.62
N GLU A 730 -40.13 12.17 58.89
CA GLU A 730 -40.07 13.39 59.68
C GLU A 730 -38.64 13.95 59.78
N LYS A 731 -37.65 13.07 60.01
CA LYS A 731 -36.23 13.46 60.10
C LYS A 731 -35.75 14.10 58.79
N ALA A 732 -35.97 13.43 57.67
CA ALA A 732 -35.58 13.95 56.36
C ALA A 732 -36.31 15.25 56.01
N PHE A 733 -37.59 15.37 56.38
CA PHE A 733 -38.37 16.59 56.19
C PHE A 733 -37.80 17.76 57.00
N ASN A 734 -37.43 17.54 58.26
CA ASN A 734 -36.80 18.54 59.11
C ASN A 734 -35.43 18.98 58.56
N ASP A 735 -34.62 18.05 58.05
CA ASP A 735 -33.33 18.34 57.41
C ASP A 735 -33.50 19.23 56.16
N ILE A 736 -34.49 18.90 55.32
CA ILE A 736 -34.82 19.70 54.13
C ILE A 736 -35.35 21.08 54.51
N ILE A 737 -36.18 21.21 55.55
CA ILE A 737 -36.65 22.51 56.03
C ILE A 737 -35.50 23.35 56.56
N SER A 738 -34.55 22.75 57.29
CA SER A 738 -33.33 23.42 57.75
C SER A 738 -32.52 23.97 56.56
N LEU A 739 -32.36 23.17 55.50
CA LEU A 739 -31.71 23.59 54.24
C LEU A 739 -32.50 24.69 53.50
N LYS A 740 -33.83 24.54 53.37
CA LYS A 740 -34.73 25.53 52.74
C LYS A 740 -34.68 26.88 53.48
N ASN A 741 -34.54 26.86 54.82
CA ASN A 741 -34.37 28.06 55.65
C ASN A 741 -32.97 28.69 55.50
N LYS A 742 -31.90 27.89 55.37
CA LYS A 742 -30.54 28.39 55.06
C LYS A 742 -30.47 29.06 53.67
N LEU A 743 -31.06 28.42 52.66
CA LEU A 743 -31.13 28.94 51.28
C LEU A 743 -32.09 30.14 51.15
N GLY A 744 -33.18 30.18 51.92
CA GLY A 744 -34.09 31.33 52.00
C GLY A 744 -33.46 32.58 52.62
N LYS A 745 -32.53 32.41 53.60
CA LYS A 745 -31.75 33.50 54.19
C LYS A 745 -30.66 34.05 53.28
N SER A 746 -30.11 33.25 52.35
CA SER A 746 -29.14 33.75 51.36
C SER A 746 -29.82 34.58 50.25
N LYS A 747 -31.01 34.16 49.79
CA LYS A 747 -31.81 34.92 48.81
C LYS A 747 -32.37 36.24 49.37
N SER A 748 -32.65 36.35 50.67
CA SER A 748 -33.05 37.63 51.30
C SER A 748 -31.87 38.59 51.48
N ARG A 749 -30.66 38.11 51.84
CA ARG A 749 -29.44 38.94 51.87
C ARG A 749 -29.06 39.51 50.50
N ASN A 750 -29.28 38.77 49.42
CA ASN A 750 -29.04 39.27 48.05
C ASN A 750 -30.13 40.23 47.54
N LYS A 751 -31.35 40.22 48.10
CA LYS A 751 -32.37 41.23 47.81
C LYS A 751 -32.12 42.56 48.56
N PHE A 752 -31.55 42.52 49.76
CA PHE A 752 -31.17 43.74 50.50
C PHE A 752 -29.95 44.48 49.92
N LYS A 753 -29.12 43.83 49.08
CA LYS A 753 -28.06 44.50 48.30
C LYS A 753 -28.53 45.07 46.95
N LYS A 754 -29.72 44.71 46.45
CA LYS A 754 -30.29 45.22 45.18
C LYS A 754 -31.27 46.39 45.33
N ASN A 755 -31.65 46.76 46.57
CA ASN A 755 -32.43 47.97 46.86
C ASN A 755 -31.61 49.07 47.57
N LYS A 756 -30.28 48.94 47.56
CA LYS A 756 -29.30 50.01 47.80
C LYS A 756 -28.22 49.88 46.75
N ASN A 757 -28.60 50.20 45.51
CA ASN A 757 -27.78 50.70 44.41
C ASN A 757 -28.73 51.09 43.28
#